data_AF-A0A7R8WRR5-F1
#
_entry.id   AF-A0A7R8WRR5-F1
#
_cell.length_a   1.000
_cell.length_b   1.000
_cell.length_c   1.000
_cell.angle_alpha   90.00
_cell.angle_beta   90.00
_cell.angle_gamma   90.00
#
_symmetry.space_group_name_H-M   'P 1'
#
loop_
_entity.id
_entity.type
_entity.pdbx_description
1 polymer ?
#
loop_
_entity_poly.entity_id
_entity_poly.type
_entity_poly.pdbx_seq_one_letter_code
_entity_poly.pdbx_strand_id
1 'polypeptide(L)'
;MHSLQSRRGHLLIELLGVLTSYSITVPELKSLLAAMKEENGTWPRHSSKLLNVFHQMPQRNGPDVFFSFPGTAGSALMLPPLARWPGETGFTFATWFRLDPINAVNIEREKPYLFSFRTSKGVGYSAHFVGNCLILTSMKFKGKGFQHCVKYEFQPRKWYMLAVVYIYNRWSKSEIKCYVNGQQASSTEMSWLVSSPEPFDKCYIGASPELDAERIFSGQLAAVYLFSEALTAHQVCAFHRLGANYKSQFRFENEVPVQLPENHKRVLYDGRMSNAIVFMYSPVATDSQLCLQAAPKGNPSFFVHTPHALMLQDVKAVVTQSVQSALTSVGGVPVLFPLFAQLDLPLDPEEATDSADPRHLWHSWESVATGEYMKTMALDIRPSYNTRLWGGGELVAQWVIASVAGLLRGGGELVVQWLIASVCSDPSGVLLSFLADLLESSSELQSQMVSSKGFLVIAWILQRHQNSQTLSMEVLSTFLRLTKFLSTCPFPMAPALLKQLLDFVLFNPALWIRSGIPVQLRLYSYLATEFLTDTHMHTLNAVRRVSSVLQTLHTLKYYYWVVNPRNKSGVTPKGLDSPNLPSQVDILSVRAYILLFVKQLVLLGNGLQEDELQAILNYLTVMNEHPSSLIPAFDSKHGVRVAFKLLGSSSEVIRLQALKLLGFFLASSTHKRKYDVMNPHNLYTLLAERLLLHDQAALNLPVYNALFEVTPG
;
A
#
# COMPACT_ATOMS: atom_id res chain seq x y z
N MET A 1 8.54 21.02 -35.61
CA MET A 1 9.49 21.19 -34.49
C MET A 1 8.82 21.08 -33.12
N HIS A 2 7.67 21.70 -32.88
CA HIS A 2 6.91 21.57 -31.61
C HIS A 2 6.48 20.13 -31.27
N SER A 3 6.03 19.35 -32.26
CA SER A 3 5.69 17.92 -32.05
C SER A 3 6.89 17.06 -31.63
N LEU A 4 8.11 17.41 -32.06
CA LEU A 4 9.35 16.73 -31.68
C LEU A 4 9.78 17.07 -30.24
N GLN A 5 9.53 18.29 -29.77
CA GLN A 5 9.79 18.70 -28.39
C GLN A 5 8.78 18.07 -27.41
N SER A 6 7.48 18.04 -27.75
CA SER A 6 6.46 17.35 -26.95
C SER A 6 6.74 15.85 -26.83
N ARG A 7 7.13 15.18 -27.94
CA ARG A 7 7.55 13.76 -27.96
C ARG A 7 8.77 13.46 -27.09
N ARG A 8 9.79 14.33 -27.10
CA ARG A 8 10.98 14.19 -26.24
C ARG A 8 10.61 14.30 -24.76
N GLY A 9 9.68 15.21 -24.40
CA GLY A 9 9.20 15.37 -23.04
C GLY A 9 8.50 14.13 -22.48
N HIS A 10 7.63 13.48 -23.27
CA HIS A 10 6.93 12.27 -22.82
C HIS A 10 7.87 11.10 -22.51
N LEU A 11 8.80 10.80 -23.42
CA LEU A 11 9.77 9.72 -23.22
C LEU A 11 10.66 9.99 -22.00
N LEU A 12 11.06 11.25 -21.77
CA LEU A 12 11.85 11.65 -20.61
C LEU A 12 11.07 11.46 -19.30
N ILE A 13 9.77 11.74 -19.28
CA ILE A 13 8.92 11.56 -18.10
C ILE A 13 8.70 10.08 -17.78
N GLU A 14 8.48 9.24 -18.79
CA GLU A 14 8.40 7.78 -18.59
C GLU A 14 9.72 7.21 -18.06
N LEU A 15 10.83 7.65 -18.65
CA LEU A 15 12.17 7.28 -18.20
C LEU A 15 12.43 7.74 -16.76
N LEU A 16 11.98 8.95 -16.41
CA LEU A 16 12.04 9.46 -15.05
C LEU A 16 11.21 8.60 -14.08
N GLY A 17 10.01 8.18 -14.47
CA GLY A 17 9.18 7.24 -13.71
C GLY A 17 9.90 5.92 -13.40
N VAL A 18 10.50 5.31 -14.42
CA VAL A 18 11.28 4.06 -14.25
C VAL A 18 12.50 4.28 -13.35
N LEU A 19 13.28 5.35 -13.57
CA LEU A 19 14.46 5.64 -12.76
C LEU A 19 14.11 5.92 -11.30
N THR A 20 13.08 6.72 -11.06
CA THR A 20 12.66 7.10 -9.70
C THR A 20 12.00 5.94 -8.94
N SER A 21 11.40 4.97 -9.63
CA SER A 21 10.97 3.70 -9.03
C SER A 21 12.14 2.83 -8.54
N TYR A 22 13.33 3.02 -9.11
CA TYR A 22 14.54 2.29 -8.73
C TYR A 22 15.27 2.98 -7.57
N SER A 23 15.51 4.29 -7.70
CA SER A 23 16.12 5.13 -6.67
C SER A 23 15.83 6.60 -6.93
N ILE A 24 15.53 7.36 -5.87
CA ILE A 24 15.45 8.82 -5.91
C ILE A 24 16.11 9.42 -4.68
N THR A 25 17.05 10.34 -4.90
CA THR A 25 17.74 11.04 -3.82
C THR A 25 16.94 12.24 -3.30
N VAL A 26 17.29 12.72 -2.11
CA VAL A 26 16.66 13.92 -1.52
C VAL A 26 16.73 15.16 -2.45
N PRO A 27 17.87 15.51 -3.07
CA PRO A 27 17.93 16.63 -4.01
C PRO A 27 17.08 16.42 -5.27
N GLU A 28 17.02 15.20 -5.81
CA GLU A 28 16.21 14.87 -6.98
C GLU A 28 14.72 14.95 -6.67
N LEU A 29 14.28 14.43 -5.52
CA LEU A 29 12.90 14.55 -5.06
C LEU A 29 12.50 16.03 -4.86
N LYS A 30 13.37 16.83 -4.23
CA LYS A 30 13.14 18.27 -4.08
C LYS A 30 13.02 18.97 -5.44
N SER A 31 13.84 18.58 -6.41
CA SER A 31 13.82 19.16 -7.77
C SER A 31 12.54 18.76 -8.51
N LEU A 32 12.11 17.50 -8.41
CA LEU A 32 10.85 17.02 -8.98
C LEU A 32 9.65 17.79 -8.40
N LEU A 33 9.59 17.94 -7.07
CA LEU A 33 8.54 18.71 -6.41
C LEU A 33 8.57 20.20 -6.76
N ALA A 34 9.76 20.79 -6.85
CA ALA A 34 9.93 22.19 -7.25
C ALA A 34 9.47 22.43 -8.70
N ALA A 35 9.68 21.48 -9.60
CA ALA A 35 9.24 21.58 -11.00
C ALA A 35 7.72 21.57 -11.16
N MET A 36 6.97 21.04 -10.19
CA MET A 36 5.51 21.03 -10.19
C MET A 36 4.89 22.16 -9.36
N LYS A 37 5.70 22.98 -8.70
CA LYS A 37 5.21 24.08 -7.86
C LYS A 37 4.60 25.16 -8.75
N GLU A 38 3.43 25.67 -8.36
CA GLU A 38 2.73 26.78 -9.03
C GLU A 38 3.67 27.88 -9.54
N GLU A 39 3.44 28.30 -10.80
CA GLU A 39 4.03 29.48 -11.41
C GLU A 39 2.91 30.36 -11.99
N ASN A 40 2.86 31.64 -11.59
CA ASN A 40 1.88 32.64 -12.06
C ASN A 40 0.39 32.23 -11.93
N GLY A 41 0.00 31.51 -10.87
CA GLY A 41 -1.40 31.07 -10.70
C GLY A 41 -1.80 29.89 -11.57
N THR A 42 -0.84 29.21 -12.20
CA THR A 42 -1.08 28.05 -13.08
C THR A 42 -0.14 26.90 -12.73
N TRP A 43 -0.53 25.68 -13.10
CA TRP A 43 0.40 24.55 -13.09
C TRP A 43 1.47 24.75 -14.16
N PRO A 44 2.76 24.60 -13.83
CA PRO A 44 3.83 24.61 -14.82
C PRO A 44 3.62 23.54 -15.90
N ARG A 45 4.16 23.76 -17.10
CA ARG A 45 4.09 22.82 -18.22
C ARG A 45 4.55 21.41 -17.82
N HIS A 46 3.85 20.38 -18.31
CA HIS A 46 4.14 18.98 -18.05
C HIS A 46 3.86 18.52 -16.61
N SER A 47 3.28 19.35 -15.74
CA SER A 47 3.02 18.97 -14.35
C SER A 47 2.06 17.79 -14.23
N SER A 48 1.01 17.73 -15.05
CA SER A 48 0.08 16.58 -15.08
C SER A 48 0.79 15.28 -15.43
N LYS A 49 1.76 15.34 -16.34
CA LYS A 49 2.58 14.20 -16.76
C LYS A 49 3.62 13.83 -15.70
N LEU A 50 4.24 14.83 -15.05
CA LEU A 50 5.17 14.61 -13.93
C LEU A 50 4.46 14.00 -12.71
N LEU A 51 3.19 14.33 -12.46
CA LEU A 51 2.39 13.67 -11.44
C LEU A 51 2.26 12.17 -11.71
N ASN A 52 2.23 11.73 -12.97
CA ASN A 52 2.17 10.29 -13.28
C ASN A 52 3.45 9.54 -12.87
N VAL A 53 4.59 10.21 -12.71
CA VAL A 53 5.82 9.62 -12.13
C VAL A 53 5.52 9.07 -10.73
N PHE A 54 4.67 9.76 -9.96
CA PHE A 54 4.28 9.32 -8.63
C PHE A 54 3.54 7.99 -8.60
N HIS A 55 2.89 7.57 -9.68
CA HIS A 55 2.30 6.23 -9.73
C HIS A 55 3.37 5.12 -9.76
N GLN A 56 4.52 5.40 -10.36
CA GLN A 56 5.59 4.41 -10.54
C GLN A 56 6.57 4.40 -9.36
N MET A 57 6.78 5.54 -8.70
CA MET A 57 7.76 5.67 -7.62
C MET A 57 7.57 4.70 -6.43
N PRO A 58 6.35 4.46 -5.91
CA PRO A 58 6.13 3.48 -4.86
C PRO A 58 6.25 2.03 -5.32
N GLN A 59 6.15 1.76 -6.63
CA GLN A 59 6.16 0.41 -7.23
C GLN A 59 7.57 -0.14 -7.36
N ARG A 60 8.28 -0.13 -6.25
CA ARG A 60 9.68 -0.52 -6.18
C ARG A 60 9.85 -2.04 -6.22
N ASN A 61 10.64 -2.52 -7.18
CA ASN A 61 10.92 -3.94 -7.36
C ASN A 61 12.34 -4.30 -6.89
N GLY A 62 12.46 -4.86 -5.69
CA GLY A 62 13.72 -5.39 -5.15
C GLY A 62 14.19 -4.73 -3.84
N PRO A 63 15.34 -5.17 -3.31
CA PRO A 63 15.88 -4.64 -2.07
C PRO A 63 16.52 -3.25 -2.23
N ASP A 64 16.61 -2.50 -1.14
CA ASP A 64 17.25 -1.19 -1.04
C ASP A 64 18.78 -1.27 -1.11
N VAL A 65 19.33 -2.45 -0.83
CA VAL A 65 20.77 -2.69 -0.88
C VAL A 65 21.06 -4.08 -1.44
N PHE A 66 21.96 -4.15 -2.43
CA PHE A 66 22.37 -5.40 -3.09
C PHE A 66 23.79 -5.26 -3.65
N PHE A 67 24.44 -6.40 -3.91
CA PHE A 67 25.63 -6.48 -4.74
C PHE A 67 25.21 -6.47 -6.21
N SER A 68 25.84 -5.61 -7.02
CA SER A 68 25.68 -5.58 -8.47
C SER A 68 26.86 -6.28 -9.12
N PHE A 69 26.55 -7.26 -9.98
CA PHE A 69 27.50 -8.00 -10.79
C PHE A 69 27.34 -7.57 -12.24
N PRO A 70 28.35 -6.91 -12.84
CA PRO A 70 28.25 -6.33 -14.18
C PRO A 70 28.29 -7.37 -15.30
N GLY A 71 28.65 -8.63 -15.02
CA GLY A 71 28.81 -9.67 -16.03
C GLY A 71 30.07 -9.53 -16.89
N THR A 72 31.03 -8.70 -16.49
CA THR A 72 32.30 -8.50 -17.20
C THR A 72 33.34 -9.52 -16.77
N ALA A 73 34.28 -9.86 -17.67
CA ALA A 73 35.37 -10.79 -17.38
C ALA A 73 36.09 -10.46 -16.05
N GLY A 74 36.26 -11.46 -15.18
CA GLY A 74 36.83 -11.28 -13.84
C GLY A 74 35.90 -10.71 -12.75
N SER A 75 34.64 -10.36 -13.04
CA SER A 75 33.72 -9.82 -12.02
C SER A 75 33.23 -10.93 -11.09
N ALA A 76 33.59 -10.85 -9.82
CA ALA A 76 33.23 -11.84 -8.80
C ALA A 76 33.38 -11.27 -7.39
N LEU A 77 32.72 -11.90 -6.42
CA LEU A 77 33.06 -11.75 -5.01
C LEU A 77 33.95 -12.94 -4.62
N MET A 78 35.24 -12.69 -4.44
CA MET A 78 36.23 -13.69 -4.07
C MET A 78 36.27 -13.87 -2.56
N LEU A 79 36.11 -15.11 -2.11
CA LEU A 79 36.14 -15.45 -0.69
C LEU A 79 37.53 -15.93 -0.29
N PRO A 80 37.95 -15.65 0.96
CA PRO A 80 39.18 -16.20 1.50
C PRO A 80 39.08 -17.73 1.66
N PRO A 81 40.21 -18.47 1.65
CA PRO A 81 40.21 -19.92 1.78
C PRO A 81 39.51 -20.41 3.05
N LEU A 82 38.60 -21.37 2.86
CA LEU A 82 37.95 -22.08 3.96
C LEU A 82 38.83 -23.26 4.37
N ALA A 83 39.20 -23.34 5.64
CA ALA A 83 39.99 -24.44 6.21
C ALA A 83 39.23 -25.78 6.14
N ARG A 84 37.90 -25.74 6.22
CA ARG A 84 37.02 -26.92 6.16
C ARG A 84 35.63 -26.53 5.64
N TRP A 85 34.88 -27.52 5.18
CA TRP A 85 33.48 -27.36 4.77
C TRP A 85 32.51 -27.90 5.84
N PRO A 86 31.37 -27.24 6.12
CA PRO A 86 30.33 -27.77 7.00
C PRO A 86 29.71 -29.05 6.42
N GLY A 87 30.01 -30.21 7.00
CA GLY A 87 29.57 -31.52 6.48
C GLY A 87 28.78 -32.39 7.45
N GLU A 88 29.09 -32.36 8.75
CA GLU A 88 28.60 -33.35 9.73
C GLU A 88 27.11 -33.22 10.08
N THR A 89 26.56 -32.01 9.94
CA THR A 89 25.15 -31.65 10.24
C THR A 89 24.39 -31.16 9.01
N GLY A 90 24.99 -31.34 7.82
CA GLY A 90 24.53 -30.71 6.60
C GLY A 90 24.97 -29.25 6.48
N PHE A 91 24.51 -28.58 5.44
CA PHE A 91 24.73 -27.14 5.24
C PHE A 91 23.59 -26.52 4.46
N THR A 92 23.46 -25.20 4.55
CA THR A 92 22.52 -24.43 3.73
C THR A 92 23.19 -23.22 3.11
N PHE A 93 23.20 -23.11 1.78
CA PHE A 93 23.51 -21.87 1.09
C PHE A 93 22.20 -21.13 0.81
N ALA A 94 22.10 -19.86 1.19
CA ALA A 94 20.90 -19.07 0.95
C ALA A 94 21.21 -17.63 0.54
N THR A 95 20.48 -17.13 -0.46
CA THR A 95 20.54 -15.72 -0.88
C THR A 95 19.31 -15.36 -1.71
N TRP A 96 19.02 -14.07 -1.81
CA TRP A 96 18.14 -13.55 -2.86
C TRP A 96 18.98 -13.16 -4.07
N PHE A 97 18.54 -13.54 -5.26
CA PHE A 97 19.22 -13.18 -6.49
C PHE A 97 18.24 -12.71 -7.56
N ARG A 98 18.77 -11.93 -8.50
CA ARG A 98 18.12 -11.52 -9.74
C ARG A 98 19.11 -11.67 -10.88
N LEU A 99 18.71 -12.36 -11.94
CA LEU A 99 19.52 -12.51 -13.15
C LEU A 99 19.27 -11.34 -14.10
N ASP A 100 20.32 -10.67 -14.56
CA ASP A 100 20.25 -9.61 -15.56
C ASP A 100 21.21 -9.95 -16.72
N PRO A 101 20.89 -10.95 -17.57
CA PRO A 101 21.77 -11.35 -18.67
C PRO A 101 21.98 -10.20 -19.65
N ILE A 102 23.23 -9.99 -20.06
CA ILE A 102 23.64 -8.87 -20.94
C ILE A 102 23.07 -9.05 -22.35
N ASN A 103 23.11 -10.27 -22.89
CA ASN A 103 22.62 -10.60 -24.23
C ASN A 103 21.68 -11.80 -24.20
N ALA A 104 20.41 -11.58 -24.56
CA ALA A 104 19.40 -12.65 -24.59
C ALA A 104 19.69 -13.77 -25.61
N VAL A 105 20.55 -13.49 -26.61
CA VAL A 105 20.87 -14.42 -27.72
C VAL A 105 21.88 -15.51 -27.30
N ASN A 106 22.72 -15.26 -26.28
CA ASN A 106 23.79 -16.19 -25.86
C ASN A 106 23.46 -17.02 -24.61
N ILE A 107 22.24 -16.92 -24.07
CA ILE A 107 21.81 -17.57 -22.82
C ILE A 107 22.04 -19.09 -22.84
N GLU A 108 21.96 -19.73 -24.01
CA GLU A 108 22.16 -21.18 -24.15
C GLU A 108 23.63 -21.62 -24.12
N ARG A 109 24.55 -20.72 -24.49
CA ARG A 109 26.00 -20.99 -24.55
C ARG A 109 26.70 -20.68 -23.23
N GLU A 110 26.24 -19.63 -22.56
CA GLU A 110 26.82 -19.17 -21.29
C GLU A 110 26.42 -20.10 -20.12
N LYS A 111 27.32 -20.22 -19.14
CA LYS A 111 27.13 -21.00 -17.92
C LYS A 111 27.43 -20.16 -16.68
N PRO A 112 26.67 -19.08 -16.42
CA PRO A 112 26.99 -18.15 -15.36
C PRO A 112 26.91 -18.85 -13.99
N TYR A 113 27.97 -18.74 -13.19
CA TYR A 113 28.05 -19.35 -11.87
C TYR A 113 27.44 -18.43 -10.80
N LEU A 114 26.43 -18.90 -10.09
CA LEU A 114 25.93 -18.22 -8.90
C LEU A 114 26.97 -18.29 -7.76
N PHE A 115 27.54 -19.47 -7.56
CA PHE A 115 28.67 -19.67 -6.65
C PHE A 115 29.51 -20.88 -7.06
N SER A 116 30.78 -20.87 -6.65
CA SER A 116 31.69 -22.00 -6.76
C SER A 116 32.60 -22.02 -5.54
N PHE A 117 32.50 -23.07 -4.73
CA PHE A 117 33.32 -23.30 -3.55
C PHE A 117 34.09 -24.60 -3.74
N ARG A 118 35.36 -24.47 -4.14
CA ARG A 118 36.18 -25.63 -4.50
C ARG A 118 37.57 -25.55 -3.90
N THR A 119 38.24 -26.69 -3.83
CA THR A 119 39.68 -26.79 -3.64
C THR A 119 40.41 -26.64 -4.98
N SER A 120 41.73 -26.45 -4.93
CA SER A 120 42.63 -26.44 -6.09
C SER A 120 42.52 -27.70 -6.97
N LYS A 121 42.16 -28.85 -6.36
CA LYS A 121 41.89 -30.12 -7.07
C LYS A 121 40.49 -30.21 -7.69
N GLY A 122 39.66 -29.18 -7.52
CA GLY A 122 38.31 -29.10 -8.08
C GLY A 122 37.24 -29.87 -7.30
N VAL A 123 37.55 -30.30 -6.07
CA VAL A 123 36.61 -30.95 -5.14
C VAL A 123 35.78 -29.86 -4.46
N GLY A 124 34.46 -30.03 -4.36
CA GLY A 124 33.60 -29.03 -3.73
C GLY A 124 32.20 -28.91 -4.33
N TYR A 125 31.58 -27.76 -4.10
CA TYR A 125 30.19 -27.49 -4.50
C TYR A 125 30.13 -26.26 -5.40
N SER A 126 29.25 -26.27 -6.39
CA SER A 126 29.01 -25.11 -7.24
C SER A 126 27.59 -25.11 -7.79
N ALA A 127 27.06 -23.93 -8.07
CA ALA A 127 25.78 -23.75 -8.73
C ALA A 127 25.96 -22.82 -9.94
N HIS A 128 25.51 -23.26 -11.11
CA HIS A 128 25.58 -22.48 -12.35
C HIS A 128 24.28 -22.61 -13.13
N PHE A 129 23.96 -21.61 -13.95
CA PHE A 129 22.78 -21.68 -14.80
C PHE A 129 23.13 -22.34 -16.14
N VAL A 130 22.15 -23.07 -16.69
CA VAL A 130 22.13 -23.55 -18.06
C VAL A 130 20.75 -23.23 -18.60
N GLY A 131 20.68 -22.31 -19.57
CA GLY A 131 19.41 -21.67 -19.90
C GLY A 131 18.83 -20.94 -18.68
N ASN A 132 17.55 -21.19 -18.40
CA ASN A 132 16.83 -20.63 -17.25
C ASN A 132 16.84 -21.53 -16.01
N CYS A 133 17.55 -22.66 -16.02
CA CYS A 133 17.56 -23.63 -14.93
C CYS A 133 18.88 -23.57 -14.15
N LEU A 134 18.80 -23.76 -12.83
CA LEU A 134 19.99 -23.83 -11.98
C LEU A 134 20.47 -25.29 -11.88
N ILE A 135 21.76 -25.52 -12.14
CA ILE A 135 22.43 -26.80 -12.00
C ILE A 135 23.33 -26.78 -10.77
N LEU A 136 23.00 -27.61 -9.77
CA LEU A 136 23.83 -27.86 -8.61
C LEU A 136 24.82 -28.96 -8.94
N THR A 137 26.10 -28.73 -8.67
CA THR A 137 27.18 -29.70 -8.91
C THR A 137 27.97 -29.94 -7.64
N SER A 138 28.08 -31.20 -7.25
CA SER A 138 28.86 -31.67 -6.11
C SER A 138 30.00 -32.56 -6.62
N MET A 139 31.23 -32.05 -6.58
CA MET A 139 32.42 -32.70 -7.11
C MET A 139 33.19 -33.45 -6.02
N LYS A 140 33.38 -34.76 -6.20
CA LYS A 140 34.22 -35.58 -5.30
C LYS A 140 35.67 -35.64 -5.77
N PHE A 141 35.87 -35.71 -7.08
CA PHE A 141 37.18 -35.65 -7.74
C PHE A 141 37.03 -34.86 -9.04
N LYS A 142 38.13 -34.31 -9.57
CA LYS A 142 38.11 -33.59 -10.85
C LYS A 142 37.51 -34.48 -11.96
N GLY A 143 36.44 -34.01 -12.61
CA GLY A 143 35.73 -34.72 -13.67
C GLY A 143 34.72 -35.81 -13.23
N LYS A 144 34.68 -36.17 -11.94
CA LYS A 144 33.68 -37.11 -11.40
C LYS A 144 32.86 -36.43 -10.28
N GLY A 145 31.64 -36.05 -10.61
CA GLY A 145 30.73 -35.36 -9.70
C GLY A 145 29.27 -35.77 -9.89
N PHE A 146 28.45 -35.32 -8.96
CA PHE A 146 26.99 -35.42 -9.02
C PHE A 146 26.43 -34.09 -9.52
N GLN A 147 25.48 -34.13 -10.45
CA GLN A 147 24.77 -32.94 -10.92
C GLN A 147 23.27 -33.11 -10.70
N HIS A 148 22.63 -32.04 -10.23
CA HIS A 148 21.19 -31.97 -10.03
C HIS A 148 20.64 -30.72 -10.68
N CYS A 149 19.70 -30.89 -11.61
CA CYS A 149 18.96 -29.79 -12.20
C CYS A 149 17.80 -29.42 -11.27
N VAL A 150 17.79 -28.17 -10.80
CA VAL A 150 16.66 -27.64 -10.03
C VAL A 150 15.45 -27.56 -10.96
N LYS A 151 14.36 -28.24 -10.58
CA LYS A 151 13.10 -28.28 -11.33
C LYS A 151 12.31 -26.97 -11.20
N TYR A 152 12.94 -25.85 -11.53
CA TYR A 152 12.36 -24.52 -11.51
C TYR A 152 13.00 -23.66 -12.60
N GLU A 153 12.16 -22.95 -13.36
CA GLU A 153 12.59 -22.05 -14.41
C GLU A 153 12.68 -20.61 -13.88
N PHE A 154 13.89 -20.06 -13.85
CA PHE A 154 14.14 -18.69 -13.39
C PHE A 154 13.98 -17.70 -14.55
N GLN A 155 13.13 -16.71 -14.34
CA GLN A 155 12.94 -15.64 -15.32
C GLN A 155 13.97 -14.53 -15.07
N PRO A 156 14.61 -14.00 -16.13
CA PRO A 156 15.43 -12.81 -16.02
C PRO A 156 14.68 -11.63 -15.37
N ARG A 157 15.43 -10.74 -14.71
CA ARG A 157 14.98 -9.47 -14.13
C ARG A 157 13.95 -9.59 -13.00
N LYS A 158 13.79 -10.80 -12.46
CA LYS A 158 12.92 -11.10 -11.31
C LYS A 158 13.76 -11.57 -10.12
N TRP A 159 13.35 -11.16 -8.93
CA TRP A 159 13.99 -11.58 -7.68
C TRP A 159 13.47 -12.93 -7.22
N TYR A 160 14.40 -13.81 -6.82
CA TYR A 160 14.13 -15.13 -6.28
C TYR A 160 14.93 -15.36 -5.01
N MET A 161 14.28 -15.92 -3.98
CA MET A 161 14.98 -16.47 -2.84
C MET A 161 15.38 -17.90 -3.16
N LEU A 162 16.68 -18.19 -3.10
CA LEU A 162 17.22 -19.54 -3.24
C LEU A 162 17.73 -20.03 -1.90
N ALA A 163 17.36 -21.24 -1.52
CA ALA A 163 18.05 -21.98 -0.47
C ALA A 163 18.40 -23.40 -0.95
N VAL A 164 19.69 -23.71 -0.99
CA VAL A 164 20.23 -25.04 -1.28
C VAL A 164 20.60 -25.69 0.04
N VAL A 165 19.81 -26.69 0.44
CA VAL A 165 19.92 -27.39 1.72
C VAL A 165 20.48 -28.78 1.46
N TYR A 166 21.67 -29.07 1.99
CA TYR A 166 22.25 -30.40 2.03
C TYR A 166 21.97 -31.04 3.39
N ILE A 167 21.23 -32.14 3.41
CA ILE A 167 20.89 -32.91 4.60
C ILE A 167 21.83 -34.11 4.65
N TYR A 168 22.71 -34.13 5.65
CA TYR A 168 23.59 -35.27 5.88
C TYR A 168 22.86 -36.37 6.65
N ASN A 169 22.94 -37.59 6.13
CA ASN A 169 22.46 -38.79 6.80
C ASN A 169 23.60 -39.80 6.94
N ARG A 170 23.83 -40.29 8.18
CA ARG A 170 24.87 -41.30 8.47
C ARG A 170 24.44 -42.72 8.08
N TRP A 171 23.16 -43.05 8.26
CA TRP A 171 22.61 -44.40 8.10
C TRP A 171 21.75 -44.59 6.84
N SER A 172 21.54 -43.52 6.07
CA SER A 172 20.81 -43.52 4.81
C SER A 172 21.51 -42.60 3.82
N LYS A 173 20.99 -42.49 2.59
CA LYS A 173 21.54 -41.54 1.62
C LYS A 173 21.29 -40.12 2.10
N SER A 174 22.29 -39.27 1.88
CA SER A 174 22.15 -37.83 2.13
C SER A 174 21.27 -37.22 1.04
N GLU A 175 20.69 -36.04 1.29
CA GLU A 175 19.74 -35.40 0.38
C GLU A 175 20.17 -33.97 0.05
N ILE A 176 19.91 -33.52 -1.18
CA ILE A 176 19.97 -32.11 -1.55
C ILE A 176 18.54 -31.66 -1.85
N LYS A 177 18.07 -30.65 -1.11
CA LYS A 177 16.80 -29.97 -1.33
C LYS A 177 17.06 -28.55 -1.79
N CYS A 178 16.38 -28.15 -2.86
CA CYS A 178 16.42 -26.80 -3.36
C CYS A 178 15.06 -26.16 -3.14
N TYR A 179 15.06 -25.04 -2.42
CA TYR A 179 13.89 -24.23 -2.18
C TYR A 179 13.98 -22.95 -3.01
N VAL A 180 12.87 -22.57 -3.62
CA VAL A 180 12.70 -21.32 -4.35
C VAL A 180 11.50 -20.59 -3.75
N ASN A 181 11.70 -19.32 -3.36
CA ASN A 181 10.67 -18.47 -2.74
C ASN A 181 9.99 -19.11 -1.51
N GLY A 182 10.79 -19.77 -0.67
CA GLY A 182 10.33 -20.41 0.55
C GLY A 182 9.65 -21.78 0.35
N GLN A 183 9.50 -22.26 -0.88
CA GLN A 183 8.86 -23.54 -1.22
C GLN A 183 9.86 -24.52 -1.82
N GLN A 184 9.69 -25.82 -1.56
CA GLN A 184 10.58 -26.84 -2.11
C GLN A 184 10.34 -27.00 -3.61
N ALA A 185 11.32 -26.65 -4.43
CA ALA A 185 11.25 -26.78 -5.89
C ALA A 185 11.76 -28.15 -6.37
N SER A 186 12.81 -28.68 -5.75
CA SER A 186 13.32 -30.01 -6.09
C SER A 186 14.05 -30.66 -4.92
N SER A 187 14.15 -31.99 -4.98
CA SER A 187 14.87 -32.82 -4.00
C SER A 187 15.52 -33.98 -4.74
N THR A 188 16.70 -34.40 -4.29
CA THR A 188 17.40 -35.56 -4.84
C THR A 188 18.29 -36.23 -3.79
N GLU A 189 18.51 -37.52 -3.93
CA GLU A 189 19.41 -38.29 -3.08
C GLU A 189 20.85 -38.19 -3.61
N MET A 190 21.80 -37.99 -2.70
CA MET A 190 23.23 -37.97 -2.99
C MET A 190 23.92 -39.07 -2.18
N SER A 191 24.65 -39.94 -2.87
CA SER A 191 25.22 -41.17 -2.31
C SER A 191 26.62 -41.02 -1.74
N TRP A 192 27.23 -39.83 -1.80
CA TRP A 192 28.57 -39.59 -1.25
C TRP A 192 28.72 -38.18 -0.67
N LEU A 193 29.48 -38.07 0.42
CA LEU A 193 29.85 -36.79 1.04
C LEU A 193 31.06 -36.18 0.29
N VAL A 194 31.02 -34.88 0.02
CA VAL A 194 32.21 -34.15 -0.43
C VAL A 194 33.06 -33.88 0.81
N SER A 195 34.22 -34.52 0.87
CA SER A 195 35.20 -34.33 1.93
C SER A 195 36.58 -34.15 1.30
N SER A 196 37.31 -33.17 1.80
CA SER A 196 38.68 -32.88 1.37
C SER A 196 39.51 -32.49 2.59
N PRO A 197 40.73 -33.04 2.75
CA PRO A 197 41.67 -32.56 3.76
C PRO A 197 42.32 -31.21 3.37
N GLU A 198 42.21 -30.81 2.09
CA GLU A 198 42.72 -29.54 1.60
C GLU A 198 41.72 -28.41 1.81
N PRO A 199 42.20 -27.17 2.09
CA PRO A 199 41.33 -26.01 2.18
C PRO A 199 40.63 -25.73 0.85
N PHE A 200 39.46 -25.14 0.93
CA PHE A 200 38.70 -24.64 -0.22
C PHE A 200 39.23 -23.25 -0.55
N ASP A 201 40.25 -23.20 -1.39
CA ASP A 201 41.00 -22.00 -1.80
C ASP A 201 40.50 -21.38 -3.11
N LYS A 202 39.53 -22.00 -3.78
CA LYS A 202 38.88 -21.54 -5.00
C LYS A 202 37.40 -21.25 -4.74
N CYS A 203 37.14 -20.24 -3.92
CA CYS A 203 35.81 -19.83 -3.48
C CYS A 203 35.39 -18.49 -4.09
N TYR A 204 34.34 -18.51 -4.90
CA TYR A 204 33.81 -17.34 -5.61
C TYR A 204 32.29 -17.33 -5.56
N ILE A 205 31.72 -16.14 -5.43
CA ILE A 205 30.30 -15.87 -5.68
C ILE A 205 30.23 -15.04 -6.98
N GLY A 206 29.33 -15.44 -7.88
CA GLY A 206 29.14 -14.78 -9.17
C GLY A 206 30.13 -15.18 -10.27
N ALA A 207 31.01 -16.16 -10.05
CA ALA A 207 31.91 -16.66 -11.09
C ALA A 207 32.44 -18.08 -10.79
N SER A 208 33.02 -18.72 -11.81
CA SER A 208 33.86 -19.90 -11.62
C SER A 208 35.31 -19.51 -11.28
N PRO A 209 36.14 -20.44 -10.75
CA PRO A 209 37.52 -20.14 -10.37
C PRO A 209 38.43 -19.68 -11.52
N GLU A 210 38.06 -20.00 -12.76
CA GLU A 210 38.79 -19.57 -13.97
C GLU A 210 38.53 -18.11 -14.33
N LEU A 211 37.44 -17.51 -13.82
CA LEU A 211 37.03 -16.13 -14.11
C LEU A 211 36.80 -15.83 -15.61
N ASP A 212 36.43 -16.86 -16.38
CA ASP A 212 36.15 -16.80 -17.81
C ASP A 212 34.83 -16.04 -18.09
N ALA A 213 34.80 -15.22 -19.15
CA ALA A 213 33.62 -14.42 -19.52
C ALA A 213 32.33 -15.25 -19.70
N GLU A 214 32.40 -16.48 -20.23
CA GLU A 214 31.24 -17.36 -20.43
C GLU A 214 30.67 -17.96 -19.13
N ARG A 215 31.33 -17.75 -17.97
CA ARG A 215 31.00 -18.38 -16.67
C ARG A 215 30.71 -17.36 -15.56
N ILE A 216 30.51 -16.10 -15.92
CA ILE A 216 30.32 -15.01 -14.98
C ILE A 216 28.85 -14.66 -14.85
N PHE A 217 28.43 -14.44 -13.61
CA PHE A 217 27.09 -13.99 -13.28
C PHE A 217 26.92 -12.52 -13.63
N SER A 218 25.82 -12.22 -14.31
CA SER A 218 25.33 -10.86 -14.53
C SER A 218 24.00 -10.70 -13.81
N GLY A 219 23.92 -9.76 -12.88
CA GLY A 219 22.73 -9.61 -12.04
C GLY A 219 22.99 -8.99 -10.69
N GLN A 220 22.11 -9.29 -9.74
CA GLN A 220 22.09 -8.70 -8.41
C GLN A 220 21.95 -9.78 -7.35
N LEU A 221 22.65 -9.64 -6.22
CA LEU A 221 22.53 -10.49 -5.03
C LEU A 221 22.23 -9.65 -3.80
N ALA A 222 21.30 -10.10 -2.95
CA ALA A 222 21.15 -9.52 -1.61
C ALA A 222 22.25 -10.06 -0.67
N ALA A 223 22.03 -10.01 0.64
CA ALA A 223 22.92 -10.67 1.59
C ALA A 223 23.05 -12.17 1.28
N VAL A 224 24.29 -12.68 1.35
CA VAL A 224 24.63 -14.07 1.06
C VAL A 224 24.99 -14.79 2.34
N TYR A 225 24.36 -15.94 2.57
CA TYR A 225 24.49 -16.73 3.79
C TYR A 225 24.96 -18.15 3.48
N LEU A 226 25.86 -18.65 4.31
CA LEU A 226 26.15 -20.08 4.43
C LEU A 226 25.93 -20.50 5.89
N PHE A 227 25.10 -21.52 6.10
CA PHE A 227 24.84 -22.12 7.40
C PHE A 227 25.51 -23.49 7.51
N SER A 228 26.01 -23.83 8.68
CA SER A 228 26.58 -25.14 9.03
C SER A 228 25.52 -26.17 9.43
N GLU A 229 24.26 -25.91 9.11
CA GLU A 229 23.14 -26.80 9.38
C GLU A 229 22.22 -26.88 8.16
N ALA A 230 21.52 -28.00 8.04
CA ALA A 230 20.43 -28.15 7.10
C ALA A 230 19.17 -27.46 7.63
N LEU A 231 18.83 -26.29 7.06
CA LEU A 231 17.63 -25.55 7.47
C LEU A 231 16.37 -26.33 7.11
N THR A 232 15.41 -26.32 8.03
CA THR A 232 14.11 -26.96 7.83
C THR A 232 13.25 -26.17 6.83
N ALA A 233 12.26 -26.83 6.21
CA ALA A 233 11.32 -26.16 5.31
C ALA A 233 10.59 -24.98 5.99
N HIS A 234 10.29 -25.09 7.29
CA HIS A 234 9.65 -24.01 8.05
C HIS A 234 10.59 -22.80 8.24
N GLN A 235 11.87 -23.04 8.56
CA GLN A 235 12.88 -21.97 8.64
C GLN A 235 13.11 -21.30 7.29
N VAL A 236 13.19 -22.07 6.19
CA VAL A 236 13.36 -21.51 4.84
C VAL A 236 12.15 -20.68 4.41
N CYS A 237 10.93 -21.15 4.69
CA CYS A 237 9.71 -20.38 4.45
C CYS A 237 9.67 -19.08 5.27
N ALA A 238 10.02 -19.16 6.56
CA ALA A 238 10.10 -18.00 7.45
C ALA A 238 11.17 -17.00 6.98
N PHE A 239 12.33 -17.48 6.52
CA PHE A 239 13.39 -16.64 5.97
C PHE A 239 12.93 -15.93 4.69
N HIS A 240 12.27 -16.64 3.77
CA HIS A 240 11.66 -16.00 2.61
C HIS A 240 10.67 -14.87 3.00
N ARG A 241 9.90 -15.03 4.09
CA ARG A 241 8.97 -13.99 4.55
C ARG A 241 9.64 -12.73 5.11
N LEU A 242 10.92 -12.78 5.49
CA LEU A 242 11.69 -11.59 5.84
C LEU A 242 11.98 -10.69 4.62
N GLY A 243 11.88 -11.24 3.40
CA GLY A 243 12.08 -10.51 2.14
C GLY A 243 13.54 -10.28 1.77
N ALA A 244 13.77 -9.75 0.56
CA ALA A 244 15.11 -9.49 0.01
C ALA A 244 15.88 -8.40 0.77
N ASN A 245 15.19 -7.55 1.52
CA ASN A 245 15.78 -6.49 2.34
C ASN A 245 16.43 -6.98 3.63
N TYR A 246 16.20 -8.26 3.98
CA TYR A 246 16.81 -8.85 5.16
C TYR A 246 18.32 -8.97 5.01
N LYS A 247 19.03 -8.40 5.98
CA LYS A 247 20.49 -8.28 5.97
C LYS A 247 21.08 -8.38 7.38
N SER A 248 20.39 -9.11 8.26
CA SER A 248 20.71 -9.27 9.69
C SER A 248 21.07 -10.72 10.04
N GLN A 249 21.32 -10.99 11.33
CA GLN A 249 21.96 -12.21 11.84
C GLN A 249 21.01 -13.19 12.54
N PHE A 250 19.70 -12.97 12.47
CA PHE A 250 18.65 -13.76 13.11
C PHE A 250 18.77 -13.79 14.64
N ARG A 251 19.18 -12.67 15.25
CA ARG A 251 19.36 -12.57 16.72
C ARG A 251 18.15 -11.97 17.41
N PHE A 252 17.51 -10.98 16.80
CA PHE A 252 16.43 -10.22 17.44
C PHE A 252 15.19 -10.09 16.55
N GLU A 253 14.00 -10.19 17.15
CA GLU A 253 12.73 -10.05 16.41
C GLU A 253 12.53 -8.67 15.79
N ASN A 254 13.16 -7.63 16.34
CA ASN A 254 13.07 -6.25 15.86
C ASN A 254 14.04 -5.94 14.71
N GLU A 255 14.74 -6.94 14.17
CA GLU A 255 15.64 -6.78 13.01
C GLU A 255 14.90 -6.39 11.72
N VAL A 256 13.59 -6.62 11.64
CA VAL A 256 12.75 -6.25 10.49
C VAL A 256 11.47 -5.57 10.97
N PRO A 257 11.01 -4.47 10.33
CA PRO A 257 9.74 -3.83 10.65
C PRO A 257 8.50 -4.64 10.22
N VAL A 258 8.68 -5.85 9.66
CA VAL A 258 7.61 -6.71 9.18
C VAL A 258 7.04 -7.53 10.34
N GLN A 259 5.74 -7.44 10.58
CA GLN A 259 5.06 -8.34 11.53
C GLN A 259 4.97 -9.76 10.95
N LEU A 260 5.78 -10.64 11.51
CA LEU A 260 5.74 -12.06 11.20
C LEU A 260 4.80 -12.79 12.16
N PRO A 261 4.05 -13.81 11.68
CA PRO A 261 3.35 -14.76 12.53
C PRO A 261 4.26 -15.36 13.61
N GLU A 262 3.70 -15.58 14.80
CA GLU A 262 4.44 -16.05 15.99
C GLU A 262 5.21 -17.35 15.77
N ASN A 263 4.65 -18.26 14.97
CA ASN A 263 5.32 -19.50 14.57
C ASN A 263 6.58 -19.26 13.73
N HIS A 264 6.59 -18.25 12.85
CA HIS A 264 7.77 -17.90 12.07
C HIS A 264 8.83 -17.23 12.94
N LYS A 265 8.44 -16.35 13.87
CA LYS A 265 9.38 -15.72 14.81
C LYS A 265 10.14 -16.75 15.62
N ARG A 266 9.42 -17.73 16.17
CA ARG A 266 10.02 -18.81 16.98
C ARG A 266 11.09 -19.59 16.23
N VAL A 267 10.89 -19.91 14.94
CA VAL A 267 11.87 -20.69 14.18
C VAL A 267 13.04 -19.86 13.64
N LEU A 268 12.88 -18.55 13.51
CA LEU A 268 13.94 -17.64 13.08
C LEU A 268 14.86 -17.24 14.23
N TYR A 269 14.28 -16.97 15.41
CA TYR A 269 14.95 -16.31 16.53
C TYR A 269 15.16 -17.20 17.76
N ASP A 270 15.09 -18.53 17.62
CA ASP A 270 15.48 -19.49 18.67
C ASP A 270 17.00 -19.58 18.90
N GLY A 271 17.79 -18.79 18.15
CA GLY A 271 19.24 -18.74 18.19
C GLY A 271 19.93 -19.79 17.31
N ARG A 272 19.24 -20.85 16.85
CA ARG A 272 19.88 -21.91 16.04
C ARG A 272 20.39 -21.39 14.71
N MET A 273 19.55 -20.64 13.99
CA MET A 273 19.94 -20.06 12.70
C MET A 273 21.14 -19.12 12.85
N SER A 274 21.12 -18.26 13.87
CA SER A 274 22.22 -17.32 14.15
C SER A 274 23.54 -18.06 14.44
N ASN A 275 23.50 -19.05 15.32
CA ASN A 275 24.68 -19.83 15.72
C ASN A 275 25.22 -20.72 14.59
N ALA A 276 24.37 -21.10 13.64
CA ALA A 276 24.76 -21.90 12.48
C ALA A 276 25.41 -21.08 11.35
N ILE A 277 25.45 -19.74 11.41
CA ILE A 277 26.06 -18.93 10.32
C ILE A 277 27.56 -19.19 10.25
N VAL A 278 28.02 -19.79 9.15
CA VAL A 278 29.44 -19.96 8.78
C VAL A 278 30.00 -18.66 8.24
N PHE A 279 29.29 -18.09 7.26
CA PHE A 279 29.56 -16.73 6.82
C PHE A 279 28.29 -16.01 6.40
N MET A 280 28.36 -14.69 6.50
CA MET A 280 27.36 -13.76 6.00
C MET A 280 28.10 -12.60 5.36
N TYR A 281 27.85 -12.37 4.08
CA TYR A 281 28.34 -11.19 3.36
C TYR A 281 27.14 -10.31 3.01
N SER A 282 27.18 -9.08 3.52
CA SER A 282 26.09 -8.13 3.37
C SER A 282 26.58 -6.91 2.60
N PRO A 283 25.82 -6.40 1.62
CA PRO A 283 26.29 -5.26 0.84
C PRO A 283 26.47 -3.98 1.69
N VAL A 284 25.79 -3.87 2.83
CA VAL A 284 26.01 -2.75 3.78
C VAL A 284 27.28 -2.88 4.60
N ALA A 285 27.91 -4.05 4.63
CA ALA A 285 29.13 -4.33 5.36
C ALA A 285 30.33 -4.30 4.40
N THR A 286 30.45 -3.25 3.59
CA THR A 286 31.53 -3.09 2.61
C THR A 286 32.37 -1.86 2.93
N ASP A 287 33.67 -1.97 2.66
CA ASP A 287 34.62 -0.87 2.67
C ASP A 287 35.43 -0.92 1.37
N SER A 288 35.17 0.02 0.48
CA SER A 288 35.78 0.08 -0.85
C SER A 288 35.56 -1.22 -1.64
N GLN A 289 36.60 -2.05 -1.81
CA GLN A 289 36.51 -3.36 -2.47
C GLN A 289 36.33 -4.53 -1.48
N LEU A 290 36.49 -4.30 -0.18
CA LEU A 290 36.37 -5.33 0.83
C LEU A 290 34.90 -5.50 1.24
N CYS A 291 34.45 -6.74 1.32
CA CYS A 291 33.19 -7.09 1.96
C CYS A 291 33.50 -7.77 3.29
N LEU A 292 33.16 -7.09 4.37
CA LEU A 292 33.36 -7.57 5.71
C LEU A 292 32.42 -8.75 5.98
N GLN A 293 32.96 -9.67 6.76
CA GLN A 293 32.25 -10.85 7.22
C GLN A 293 31.38 -10.42 8.41
N ALA A 294 30.08 -10.75 8.39
CA ALA A 294 29.12 -10.33 9.39
C ALA A 294 28.46 -11.50 10.16
N ALA A 295 29.17 -12.59 10.43
CA ALA A 295 28.66 -13.68 11.27
C ALA A 295 28.65 -13.23 12.75
N PRO A 296 27.69 -13.73 13.53
CA PRO A 296 27.67 -13.62 14.99
C PRO A 296 29.03 -13.86 15.65
N LYS A 297 29.46 -12.91 16.50
CA LYS A 297 30.62 -13.11 17.38
C LYS A 297 30.38 -14.34 18.27
N GLY A 298 31.33 -15.27 18.29
CA GLY A 298 31.24 -16.55 19.03
C GLY A 298 31.06 -17.77 18.13
N ASN A 299 30.64 -17.60 16.87
CA ASN A 299 30.56 -18.71 15.93
C ASN A 299 31.95 -19.24 15.57
N PRO A 300 32.11 -20.56 15.35
CA PRO A 300 33.40 -21.14 14.98
C PRO A 300 33.85 -20.62 13.62
N SER A 301 35.10 -20.18 13.52
CA SER A 301 35.67 -19.78 12.22
C SER A 301 35.89 -21.01 11.34
N PHE A 302 35.52 -20.87 10.06
CA PHE A 302 35.81 -21.84 9.01
C PHE A 302 36.93 -21.37 8.08
N PHE A 303 37.48 -20.17 8.28
CA PHE A 303 38.50 -19.57 7.41
C PHE A 303 39.91 -19.80 7.94
N VAL A 304 40.88 -19.92 7.02
CA VAL A 304 42.31 -20.04 7.34
C VAL A 304 42.88 -18.72 7.87
N HIS A 305 42.40 -17.61 7.33
CA HIS A 305 42.84 -16.25 7.68
C HIS A 305 41.66 -15.30 7.78
N THR A 306 41.92 -13.98 7.75
CA THR A 306 40.89 -12.94 7.80
C THR A 306 39.74 -13.26 6.84
N PRO A 307 38.49 -13.29 7.33
CA PRO A 307 37.38 -13.88 6.59
C PRO A 307 36.67 -12.87 5.66
N HIS A 308 37.30 -11.74 5.34
CA HIS A 308 36.70 -10.71 4.50
C HIS A 308 36.83 -11.10 3.02
N ALA A 309 35.73 -10.96 2.28
CA ALA A 309 35.70 -11.20 0.84
C ALA A 309 36.16 -9.95 0.07
N LEU A 310 36.57 -10.15 -1.18
CA LEU A 310 37.03 -9.10 -2.08
C LEU A 310 36.12 -9.00 -3.30
N MET A 311 35.58 -7.81 -3.56
CA MET A 311 34.82 -7.48 -4.75
C MET A 311 35.80 -7.19 -5.90
N LEU A 312 35.76 -8.04 -6.93
CA LEU A 312 36.62 -7.96 -8.11
C LEU A 312 35.88 -7.32 -9.29
N GLN A 313 36.62 -6.61 -10.15
CA GLN A 313 36.19 -6.09 -11.45
C GLN A 313 34.77 -5.50 -11.46
N ASP A 314 34.65 -4.28 -10.94
CA ASP A 314 33.42 -3.47 -10.91
C ASP A 314 32.20 -4.08 -10.16
N VAL A 315 32.35 -5.22 -9.49
CA VAL A 315 31.37 -5.65 -8.49
C VAL A 315 31.29 -4.60 -7.39
N LYS A 316 30.07 -4.11 -7.12
CA LYS A 316 29.82 -3.00 -6.19
C LYS A 316 28.65 -3.33 -5.29
N ALA A 317 28.74 -2.92 -4.03
CA ALA A 317 27.55 -2.78 -3.18
C ALA A 317 26.82 -1.50 -3.58
N VAL A 318 25.56 -1.64 -3.97
CA VAL A 318 24.70 -0.55 -4.41
C VAL A 318 23.67 -0.28 -3.31
N VAL A 319 23.60 0.97 -2.88
CA VAL A 319 22.54 1.49 -2.01
C VAL A 319 21.62 2.35 -2.87
N THR A 320 20.33 2.12 -2.72
CA THR A 320 19.29 2.79 -3.51
C THR A 320 18.29 3.42 -2.55
N GLN A 321 17.93 4.67 -2.80
CA GLN A 321 17.06 5.44 -1.91
C GLN A 321 15.62 5.32 -2.39
N SER A 322 14.75 4.76 -1.54
CA SER A 322 13.32 4.72 -1.82
C SER A 322 12.69 6.10 -1.65
N VAL A 323 11.58 6.35 -2.34
CA VAL A 323 10.81 7.59 -2.18
C VAL A 323 10.37 7.81 -0.74
N GLN A 324 10.06 6.74 0.00
CA GLN A 324 9.68 6.79 1.41
C GLN A 324 10.85 7.30 2.28
N SER A 325 12.06 6.79 2.05
CA SER A 325 13.27 7.23 2.76
C SER A 325 13.63 8.68 2.42
N ALA A 326 13.55 9.05 1.14
CA ALA A 326 13.78 10.41 0.69
C ALA A 326 12.75 11.38 1.29
N LEU A 327 11.46 11.05 1.26
CA LEU A 327 10.40 11.87 1.87
C LEU A 327 10.60 12.04 3.38
N THR A 328 10.86 10.94 4.09
CA THR A 328 11.11 10.97 5.54
C THR A 328 12.26 11.92 5.87
N SER A 329 13.30 11.94 5.05
CA SER A 329 14.49 12.79 5.23
C SER A 329 14.22 14.28 4.94
N VAL A 330 13.20 14.62 4.14
CA VAL A 330 12.87 16.01 3.77
C VAL A 330 11.85 16.65 4.71
N GLY A 331 11.15 15.85 5.52
CA GLY A 331 10.09 16.33 6.41
C GLY A 331 8.79 15.54 6.34
N GLY A 332 8.79 14.42 5.61
CA GLY A 332 7.69 13.47 5.57
C GLY A 332 6.59 13.81 4.58
N VAL A 333 5.43 13.15 4.76
CA VAL A 333 4.21 13.38 3.97
C VAL A 333 3.80 14.86 3.86
N PRO A 334 3.92 15.72 4.90
CA PRO A 334 3.52 17.13 4.81
C PRO A 334 4.18 17.92 3.68
N VAL A 335 5.34 17.46 3.17
CA VAL A 335 6.02 18.05 2.01
C VAL A 335 5.14 18.00 0.75
N LEU A 336 4.16 17.10 0.67
CA LEU A 336 3.23 16.96 -0.45
C LEU A 336 2.00 17.90 -0.33
N PHE A 337 1.70 18.45 0.85
CA PHE A 337 0.50 19.30 1.04
C PHE A 337 0.43 20.54 0.15
N PRO A 338 1.54 21.22 -0.20
CA PRO A 338 1.51 22.30 -1.17
C PRO A 338 0.95 21.87 -2.53
N LEU A 339 1.23 20.65 -2.99
CA LEU A 339 0.67 20.13 -4.25
C LEU A 339 -0.84 19.91 -4.16
N PHE A 340 -1.35 19.48 -3.01
CA PHE A 340 -2.80 19.44 -2.77
C PHE A 340 -3.41 20.85 -2.83
N ALA A 341 -2.73 21.88 -2.29
CA ALA A 341 -3.28 23.24 -2.25
C ALA A 341 -3.53 23.83 -3.66
N GLN A 342 -2.70 23.47 -4.64
CA GLN A 342 -2.77 23.99 -6.02
C GLN A 342 -3.65 23.16 -6.98
N LEU A 343 -4.37 22.13 -6.51
CA LEU A 343 -5.24 21.29 -7.37
C LEU A 343 -6.32 22.07 -8.13
N ASP A 344 -6.72 23.23 -7.63
CA ASP A 344 -7.71 24.12 -8.26
C ASP A 344 -7.15 25.01 -9.38
N LEU A 345 -5.83 25.09 -9.50
CA LEU A 345 -5.21 25.96 -10.51
C LEU A 345 -5.43 25.39 -11.91
N PRO A 346 -5.65 26.24 -12.92
CA PRO A 346 -5.74 25.78 -14.30
C PRO A 346 -4.38 25.23 -14.77
N LEU A 347 -4.44 24.22 -15.63
CA LEU A 347 -3.29 23.74 -16.40
C LEU A 347 -2.89 24.80 -17.45
N ASP A 348 -1.61 24.85 -17.81
CA ASP A 348 -1.13 25.74 -18.88
C ASP A 348 -1.98 25.53 -20.16
N PRO A 349 -2.60 26.58 -20.73
CA PRO A 349 -3.51 26.48 -21.87
C PRO A 349 -2.89 25.82 -23.12
N GLU A 350 -1.56 25.82 -23.29
CA GLU A 350 -0.92 25.05 -24.36
C GLU A 350 -1.03 23.53 -24.15
N GLU A 351 -1.01 23.05 -22.90
CA GLU A 351 -1.12 21.63 -22.59
C GLU A 351 -2.54 21.09 -22.73
N ALA A 352 -3.55 21.94 -22.52
CA ALA A 352 -4.97 21.63 -22.75
C ALA A 352 -5.29 21.35 -24.23
N THR A 353 -4.49 21.89 -25.17
CA THR A 353 -4.67 21.63 -26.62
C THR A 353 -4.06 20.30 -27.07
N ASP A 354 -2.96 19.85 -26.44
CA ASP A 354 -2.34 18.55 -26.71
C ASP A 354 -3.17 17.37 -26.14
N SER A 355 -3.96 17.59 -25.08
CA SER A 355 -4.84 16.58 -24.46
C SER A 355 -6.19 16.40 -25.17
N ALA A 356 -6.56 17.27 -26.11
CA ALA A 356 -7.91 17.34 -26.68
C ALA A 356 -8.14 16.46 -27.93
N ASP A 357 -7.09 16.00 -28.63
CA ASP A 357 -7.24 15.16 -29.84
C ASP A 357 -6.43 13.82 -29.78
N PRO A 358 -7.09 12.69 -29.47
CA PRO A 358 -6.48 11.36 -29.43
C PRO A 358 -5.88 10.89 -30.77
N ARG A 359 -6.31 11.43 -31.91
CA ARG A 359 -5.87 10.99 -33.25
C ARG A 359 -4.48 11.52 -33.61
N HIS A 360 -4.10 12.65 -33.02
CA HIS A 360 -2.77 13.24 -33.18
C HIS A 360 -1.70 12.38 -32.47
N LEU A 361 -2.08 11.69 -31.39
CA LEU A 361 -1.26 10.68 -30.72
C LEU A 361 -1.12 9.42 -31.58
N TRP A 362 -2.19 8.89 -32.19
CA TRP A 362 -2.11 7.67 -33.03
C TRP A 362 -1.11 7.79 -34.20
N HIS A 363 -1.24 8.82 -35.04
CA HIS A 363 -0.29 9.06 -36.14
C HIS A 363 1.14 9.39 -35.66
N SER A 364 1.28 9.83 -34.41
CA SER A 364 2.57 10.10 -33.77
C SER A 364 3.30 8.84 -33.32
N TRP A 365 2.57 7.77 -32.98
CA TRP A 365 3.10 6.49 -32.51
C TRP A 365 3.50 5.54 -33.66
N GLU A 366 2.75 5.55 -34.76
CA GLU A 366 3.04 4.75 -35.96
C GLU A 366 4.44 5.04 -36.55
N SER A 367 4.91 6.28 -36.40
CA SER A 367 6.26 6.73 -36.81
C SER A 367 7.40 6.33 -35.84
N VAL A 368 7.11 5.95 -34.60
CA VAL A 368 8.11 5.49 -33.61
C VAL A 368 8.38 3.99 -33.76
N ALA A 369 7.34 3.23 -34.14
CA ALA A 369 7.44 1.78 -34.37
C ALA A 369 8.31 1.41 -35.59
N THR A 370 8.53 2.33 -36.55
CA THR A 370 9.27 2.06 -37.79
C THR A 370 10.80 2.13 -37.66
N GLY A 371 11.36 2.35 -36.47
CA GLY A 371 12.78 2.06 -36.18
C GLY A 371 13.84 3.00 -36.78
N GLU A 372 13.48 3.97 -37.64
CA GLU A 372 14.43 4.92 -38.22
C GLU A 372 14.92 5.99 -37.22
N TYR A 373 14.13 6.35 -36.20
CA TYR A 373 14.46 7.43 -35.25
C TYR A 373 15.37 7.03 -34.08
N MET A 374 15.40 5.74 -33.69
CA MET A 374 16.31 5.29 -32.62
C MET A 374 17.77 5.29 -33.05
N LYS A 375 18.05 5.16 -34.36
CA LYS A 375 19.42 5.20 -34.91
C LYS A 375 20.04 6.59 -34.86
N THR A 376 19.24 7.64 -34.98
CA THR A 376 19.70 9.04 -34.94
C THR A 376 19.91 9.57 -33.52
N MET A 377 19.12 9.12 -32.53
CA MET A 377 19.34 9.51 -31.12
C MET A 377 20.64 8.95 -30.51
N ALA A 378 21.13 7.80 -30.97
CA ALA A 378 22.40 7.22 -30.53
C ALA A 378 23.64 8.02 -31.01
N LEU A 379 23.49 8.87 -32.03
CA LEU A 379 24.57 9.63 -32.65
C LEU A 379 24.73 11.05 -32.07
N ASP A 380 23.70 11.62 -31.44
CA ASP A 380 23.69 13.02 -30.98
C ASP A 380 24.05 13.22 -29.49
N ILE A 381 24.26 12.14 -28.73
CA ILE A 381 24.78 12.23 -27.35
C ILE A 381 26.31 12.34 -27.41
N ARG A 382 26.85 13.52 -27.79
CA ARG A 382 28.22 13.91 -27.46
C ARG A 382 28.20 14.90 -26.30
N PRO A 383 29.03 14.72 -25.26
CA PRO A 383 28.98 15.54 -24.05
C PRO A 383 29.61 16.90 -24.32
N SER A 384 28.83 17.97 -24.21
CA SER A 384 29.35 19.30 -23.95
C SER A 384 29.07 19.62 -22.48
N TYR A 385 30.11 20.04 -21.76
CA TYR A 385 30.17 20.40 -20.33
C TYR A 385 30.63 19.32 -19.34
N ASN A 386 31.93 19.40 -19.03
CA ASN A 386 32.62 19.06 -17.77
C ASN A 386 31.94 18.04 -16.83
N THR A 387 32.03 16.77 -17.18
CA THR A 387 31.75 15.63 -16.31
C THR A 387 32.97 15.27 -15.47
N ARG A 388 33.00 15.74 -14.21
CA ARG A 388 33.83 15.17 -13.14
C ARG A 388 33.03 14.56 -11.98
N LEU A 389 31.70 14.40 -12.13
CA LEU A 389 30.82 14.00 -11.02
C LEU A 389 29.96 12.75 -11.25
N TRP A 390 30.06 12.07 -12.40
CA TRP A 390 29.27 10.86 -12.65
C TRP A 390 30.07 9.81 -13.43
N GLY A 391 30.80 8.96 -12.73
CA GLY A 391 31.36 7.72 -13.29
C GLY A 391 30.28 6.64 -13.29
N GLY A 392 29.50 6.50 -14.37
CA GLY A 392 28.51 5.43 -14.53
C GLY A 392 27.31 5.71 -15.44
N GLY A 393 27.09 6.95 -15.91
CA GLY A 393 25.88 7.33 -16.65
C GLY A 393 25.71 6.66 -18.03
N GLU A 394 26.79 6.21 -18.65
CA GLU A 394 26.78 5.67 -20.03
C GLU A 394 26.16 4.26 -20.10
N LEU A 395 26.36 3.44 -19.06
CA LEU A 395 25.79 2.09 -18.94
C LEU A 395 24.29 2.13 -18.61
N VAL A 396 23.87 3.11 -17.80
CA VAL A 396 22.44 3.29 -17.46
C VAL A 396 21.64 3.70 -18.70
N ALA A 397 22.19 4.60 -19.53
CA ALA A 397 21.55 5.02 -20.78
C ALA A 397 21.38 3.85 -21.76
N GLN A 398 22.40 2.98 -21.92
CA GLN A 398 22.30 1.80 -22.79
C GLN A 398 21.32 0.74 -22.25
N TRP A 399 21.30 0.53 -20.94
CA TRP A 399 20.38 -0.41 -20.28
C TRP A 399 18.92 0.03 -20.38
N VAL A 400 18.67 1.34 -20.27
CA VAL A 400 17.36 1.95 -20.47
C VAL A 400 16.91 1.77 -21.92
N ILE A 401 17.75 2.06 -22.91
CA ILE A 401 17.42 1.91 -24.34
C ILE A 401 17.04 0.44 -24.65
N ALA A 402 17.79 -0.52 -24.13
CA ALA A 402 17.50 -1.95 -24.30
C ALA A 402 16.21 -2.40 -23.59
N SER A 403 15.89 -1.81 -22.43
CA SER A 403 14.68 -2.14 -21.67
C SER A 403 13.42 -1.54 -22.28
N VAL A 404 13.49 -0.31 -22.81
CA VAL A 404 12.41 0.34 -23.56
C VAL A 404 12.14 -0.39 -24.88
N ALA A 405 13.19 -0.84 -25.59
CA ALA A 405 13.05 -1.64 -26.81
C ALA A 405 12.41 -3.03 -26.57
N GLY A 406 12.62 -3.61 -25.38
CA GLY A 406 12.00 -4.88 -24.97
C GLY A 406 10.52 -4.73 -24.61
N LEU A 407 10.15 -3.65 -23.92
CA LEU A 407 8.76 -3.32 -23.56
C LEU A 407 7.88 -3.05 -24.79
N LEU A 408 8.44 -2.36 -25.80
CA LEU A 408 7.71 -2.02 -27.03
C LEU A 408 7.40 -3.22 -27.93
N ARG A 409 8.10 -4.36 -27.79
CA ARG A 409 7.84 -5.58 -28.58
C ARG A 409 6.76 -6.49 -27.99
N GLY A 410 6.32 -6.26 -26.75
CA GLY A 410 5.52 -7.24 -25.99
C GLY A 410 4.08 -6.84 -25.63
N GLY A 411 3.60 -5.63 -25.91
CA GLY A 411 2.30 -5.21 -25.35
C GLY A 411 1.74 -3.87 -25.82
N GLY A 412 1.76 -3.59 -27.12
CA GLY A 412 1.32 -2.29 -27.68
C GLY A 412 -0.10 -1.84 -27.27
N GLU A 413 -1.01 -2.77 -27.01
CA GLU A 413 -2.41 -2.46 -26.63
C GLU A 413 -2.56 -1.97 -25.18
N LEU A 414 -1.78 -2.54 -24.25
CA LEU A 414 -1.75 -2.13 -22.84
C LEU A 414 -1.06 -0.78 -22.65
N VAL A 415 -0.02 -0.52 -23.44
CA VAL A 415 0.69 0.76 -23.45
C VAL A 415 -0.25 1.87 -23.93
N VAL A 416 -1.09 1.62 -24.94
CA VAL A 416 -2.08 2.58 -25.44
C VAL A 416 -3.19 2.85 -24.42
N GLN A 417 -3.71 1.83 -23.72
CA GLN A 417 -4.67 2.04 -22.63
C GLN A 417 -4.06 2.81 -21.45
N TRP A 418 -2.80 2.53 -21.10
CA TRP A 418 -2.07 3.25 -20.07
C TRP A 418 -1.78 4.71 -20.49
N LEU A 419 -1.46 4.95 -21.76
CA LEU A 419 -1.26 6.29 -22.32
C LEU A 419 -2.53 7.12 -22.30
N ILE A 420 -3.67 6.54 -22.68
CA ILE A 420 -4.97 7.21 -22.62
C ILE A 420 -5.33 7.55 -21.16
N ALA A 421 -5.02 6.68 -20.20
CA ALA A 421 -5.19 6.97 -18.78
C ALA A 421 -4.24 8.07 -18.27
N SER A 422 -3.01 8.13 -18.80
CA SER A 422 -1.98 9.11 -18.39
C SER A 422 -2.21 10.52 -18.95
N VAL A 423 -2.94 10.68 -20.06
CA VAL A 423 -3.26 11.98 -20.68
C VAL A 423 -4.54 12.61 -20.09
N CYS A 424 -5.39 11.80 -19.46
CA CYS A 424 -6.66 12.23 -18.84
C CYS A 424 -6.66 12.16 -17.30
N SER A 425 -5.51 11.95 -16.65
CA SER A 425 -5.47 11.66 -15.22
C SER A 425 -5.85 12.89 -14.39
N ASP A 426 -6.86 12.71 -13.54
CA ASP A 426 -7.25 13.68 -12.52
C ASP A 426 -6.07 13.90 -11.55
N PRO A 427 -5.47 15.10 -11.49
CA PRO A 427 -4.32 15.38 -10.62
C PRO A 427 -4.59 15.06 -9.15
N SER A 428 -5.85 15.20 -8.72
CA SER A 428 -6.27 14.91 -7.35
C SER A 428 -6.30 13.40 -7.06
N GLY A 429 -6.78 12.60 -8.04
CA GLY A 429 -6.73 11.14 -7.99
C GLY A 429 -5.30 10.62 -7.95
N VAL A 430 -4.41 11.17 -8.80
CA VAL A 430 -2.99 10.80 -8.86
C VAL A 430 -2.27 11.04 -7.53
N LEU A 431 -2.37 12.26 -6.99
CA LEU A 431 -1.71 12.62 -5.73
C LEU A 431 -2.23 11.81 -4.55
N LEU A 432 -3.54 11.58 -4.50
CA LEU A 432 -4.13 10.80 -3.41
C LEU A 432 -3.77 9.32 -3.53
N SER A 433 -3.73 8.76 -4.74
CA SER A 433 -3.31 7.38 -4.97
C SER A 433 -1.85 7.19 -4.59
N PHE A 434 -0.97 8.14 -4.95
CA PHE A 434 0.42 8.14 -4.50
C PHE A 434 0.54 8.18 -2.98
N LEU A 435 -0.20 9.08 -2.32
CA LEU A 435 -0.24 9.13 -0.86
C LEU A 435 -0.71 7.80 -0.27
N ALA A 436 -1.72 7.19 -0.85
CA ALA A 436 -2.22 5.90 -0.41
C ALA A 436 -1.14 4.81 -0.52
N ASP A 437 -0.48 4.71 -1.66
CA ASP A 437 0.58 3.71 -1.91
C ASP A 437 1.78 3.91 -0.96
N LEU A 438 2.11 5.17 -0.60
CA LEU A 438 3.12 5.49 0.41
C LEU A 438 2.70 5.03 1.81
N LEU A 439 1.44 5.26 2.21
CA LEU A 439 0.92 4.82 3.51
C LEU A 439 0.77 3.31 3.59
N GLU A 440 0.45 2.63 2.49
CA GLU A 440 0.39 1.17 2.42
C GLU A 440 1.77 0.51 2.57
N SER A 441 2.82 1.21 2.12
CA SER A 441 4.19 0.67 2.09
C SER A 441 5.07 1.02 3.30
N SER A 442 4.74 2.04 4.11
CA SER A 442 5.60 2.48 5.23
C SER A 442 4.82 2.82 6.50
N SER A 443 5.22 2.18 7.60
CA SER A 443 4.68 2.44 8.94
C SER A 443 5.14 3.80 9.52
N GLU A 444 6.34 4.25 9.13
CA GLU A 444 6.93 5.52 9.52
C GLU A 444 6.13 6.68 8.91
N LEU A 445 5.78 6.59 7.63
CA LEU A 445 4.92 7.58 6.97
C LEU A 445 3.52 7.61 7.57
N GLN A 446 2.97 6.46 7.98
CA GLN A 446 1.71 6.44 8.74
C GLN A 446 1.82 7.18 10.07
N SER A 447 2.91 6.99 10.82
CA SER A 447 3.16 7.70 12.09
C SER A 447 3.25 9.21 11.87
N GLN A 448 3.98 9.64 10.83
CA GLN A 448 4.07 11.05 10.46
C GLN A 448 2.70 11.63 10.08
N MET A 449 1.91 10.91 9.27
CA MET A 449 0.58 11.32 8.86
C MET A 449 -0.37 11.50 10.05
N VAL A 450 -0.31 10.60 11.04
CA VAL A 450 -1.08 10.73 12.30
C VAL A 450 -0.62 11.96 13.07
N SER A 451 0.70 12.15 13.23
CA SER A 451 1.29 13.26 14.00
C SER A 451 0.96 14.63 13.41
N SER A 452 0.91 14.73 12.08
CA SER A 452 0.59 15.97 11.37
C SER A 452 -0.92 16.18 11.17
N LYS A 453 -1.76 15.28 11.70
CA LYS A 453 -3.21 15.22 11.40
C LYS A 453 -3.48 15.32 9.89
N GLY A 454 -2.71 14.61 9.08
CA GLY A 454 -2.65 14.87 7.64
C GLY A 454 -3.99 14.72 6.92
N PHE A 455 -4.85 13.78 7.33
CA PHE A 455 -6.19 13.66 6.72
C PHE A 455 -7.10 14.85 7.03
N LEU A 456 -6.94 15.49 8.19
CA LEU A 456 -7.64 16.74 8.50
C LEU A 456 -7.16 17.87 7.59
N VAL A 457 -5.85 17.97 7.38
CA VAL A 457 -5.26 19.00 6.50
C VAL A 457 -5.72 18.78 5.05
N ILE A 458 -5.63 17.55 4.54
CA ILE A 458 -6.10 17.21 3.19
C ILE A 458 -7.59 17.49 3.04
N ALA A 459 -8.43 17.05 3.99
CA ALA A 459 -9.86 17.33 3.96
C ALA A 459 -10.16 18.84 3.96
N TRP A 460 -9.42 19.61 4.76
CA TRP A 460 -9.55 21.07 4.81
C TRP A 460 -9.15 21.73 3.49
N ILE A 461 -8.06 21.28 2.86
CA ILE A 461 -7.62 21.77 1.55
C ILE A 461 -8.68 21.47 0.48
N LEU A 462 -9.11 20.20 0.37
CA LEU A 462 -10.12 19.75 -0.59
C LEU A 462 -11.47 20.44 -0.38
N GLN A 463 -11.85 20.73 0.88
CA GLN A 463 -13.09 21.44 1.17
C GLN A 463 -13.07 22.90 0.67
N ARG A 464 -11.91 23.54 0.62
CA ARG A 464 -11.78 24.92 0.16
C ARG A 464 -11.77 25.04 -1.36
N HIS A 465 -11.53 23.93 -2.05
CA HIS A 465 -11.49 23.92 -3.49
C HIS A 465 -12.85 24.26 -4.11
N GLN A 466 -12.81 25.08 -5.14
CA GLN A 466 -14.00 25.56 -5.86
C GLN A 466 -14.36 24.63 -7.02
N ASN A 467 -13.39 23.90 -7.57
CA ASN A 467 -13.63 23.01 -8.70
C ASN A 467 -14.24 21.68 -8.22
N SER A 468 -15.47 21.40 -8.65
CA SER A 468 -16.17 20.15 -8.30
C SER A 468 -15.55 18.88 -8.86
N GLN A 469 -14.63 18.99 -9.82
CA GLN A 469 -13.91 17.85 -10.39
C GLN A 469 -12.83 17.29 -9.46
N THR A 470 -12.38 18.05 -8.46
CA THR A 470 -11.37 17.61 -7.47
C THR A 470 -11.86 16.48 -6.56
N LEU A 471 -13.17 16.36 -6.34
CA LEU A 471 -13.77 15.26 -5.58
C LEU A 471 -14.37 14.23 -6.54
N SER A 472 -13.52 13.59 -7.31
CA SER A 472 -13.88 12.60 -8.33
C SER A 472 -14.19 11.21 -7.74
N MET A 473 -14.70 10.33 -8.61
CA MET A 473 -14.87 8.90 -8.27
C MET A 473 -13.53 8.22 -7.96
N GLU A 474 -12.43 8.65 -8.60
CA GLU A 474 -11.10 8.10 -8.34
C GLU A 474 -10.62 8.45 -6.94
N VAL A 475 -10.81 9.71 -6.52
CA VAL A 475 -10.51 10.18 -5.16
C VAL A 475 -11.30 9.38 -4.11
N LEU A 476 -12.61 9.23 -4.31
CA LEU A 476 -13.43 8.40 -3.43
C LEU A 476 -12.93 6.95 -3.40
N SER A 477 -12.67 6.35 -4.56
CA SER A 477 -12.22 4.95 -4.64
C SER A 477 -10.90 4.72 -3.88
N THR A 478 -10.00 5.71 -3.92
CA THR A 478 -8.71 5.67 -3.21
C THR A 478 -8.91 5.72 -1.69
N PHE A 479 -9.79 6.59 -1.19
CA PHE A 479 -10.13 6.61 0.24
C PHE A 479 -10.79 5.31 0.71
N LEU A 480 -11.66 4.71 -0.12
CA LEU A 480 -12.28 3.42 0.19
C LEU A 480 -11.26 2.28 0.20
N ARG A 481 -10.29 2.27 -0.75
CA ARG A 481 -9.16 1.34 -0.77
C ARG A 481 -8.34 1.45 0.52
N LEU A 482 -7.94 2.67 0.90
CA LEU A 482 -7.21 2.92 2.13
C LEU A 482 -7.97 2.49 3.38
N THR A 483 -9.29 2.68 3.42
CA THR A 483 -10.13 2.26 4.54
C THR A 483 -10.07 0.74 4.73
N LYS A 484 -10.17 -0.03 3.64
CA LYS A 484 -10.06 -1.51 3.65
C LYS A 484 -8.64 -1.97 4.00
N PHE A 485 -7.62 -1.27 3.53
CA PHE A 485 -6.24 -1.58 3.89
C PHE A 485 -6.00 -1.34 5.39
N LEU A 486 -6.33 -0.15 5.90
CA LEU A 486 -6.08 0.22 7.29
C LEU A 486 -6.91 -0.59 8.30
N SER A 487 -8.06 -1.15 7.89
CA SER A 487 -8.86 -2.05 8.76
C SER A 487 -8.16 -3.38 9.03
N THR A 488 -7.36 -3.87 8.08
CA THR A 488 -6.62 -5.14 8.15
C THR A 488 -5.13 -4.95 8.39
N CYS A 489 -4.64 -3.70 8.33
CA CYS A 489 -3.24 -3.37 8.43
C CYS A 489 -2.69 -3.71 9.83
N PRO A 490 -1.60 -4.50 9.92
CA PRO A 490 -1.01 -4.88 11.19
C PRO A 490 -0.25 -3.74 11.89
N PHE A 491 -0.05 -2.59 11.22
CA PHE A 491 0.80 -1.53 11.75
C PHE A 491 0.19 -0.84 12.99
N PRO A 492 1.00 -0.50 14.01
CA PRO A 492 0.50 0.07 15.27
C PRO A 492 -0.30 1.37 15.12
N MET A 493 0.04 2.18 14.10
CA MET A 493 -0.59 3.48 13.85
C MET A 493 -1.86 3.37 13.00
N ALA A 494 -2.12 2.23 12.36
CA ALA A 494 -3.24 2.04 11.46
C ALA A 494 -4.61 2.34 12.11
N PRO A 495 -4.91 1.95 13.37
CA PRO A 495 -6.19 2.29 14.01
C PRO A 495 -6.39 3.80 14.21
N ALA A 496 -5.32 4.53 14.59
CA ALA A 496 -5.38 5.98 14.78
C ALA A 496 -5.53 6.70 13.43
N LEU A 497 -4.84 6.22 12.39
CA LEU A 497 -4.92 6.76 11.05
C LEU A 497 -6.29 6.50 10.40
N LEU A 498 -6.84 5.30 10.58
CA LEU A 498 -8.19 4.94 10.17
C LEU A 498 -9.23 5.83 10.85
N LYS A 499 -9.08 6.08 12.16
CA LYS A 499 -9.95 7.02 12.88
C LYS A 499 -9.94 8.41 12.25
N GLN A 500 -8.77 8.96 11.93
CA GLN A 500 -8.67 10.27 11.27
C GLN A 500 -9.31 10.27 9.88
N LEU A 501 -9.10 9.20 9.09
CA LEU A 501 -9.70 9.05 7.77
C LEU A 501 -11.25 9.03 7.85
N LEU A 502 -11.81 8.27 8.79
CA LEU A 502 -13.25 8.23 9.00
C LEU A 502 -13.81 9.59 9.42
N ASP A 503 -13.18 10.23 10.43
CA ASP A 503 -13.73 11.43 11.05
C ASP A 503 -13.66 12.66 10.14
N PHE A 504 -12.52 12.85 9.49
CA PHE A 504 -12.23 14.06 8.73
C PHE A 504 -12.56 13.94 7.25
N VAL A 505 -12.63 12.71 6.71
CA VAL A 505 -12.92 12.47 5.29
C VAL A 505 -14.28 11.79 5.12
N LEU A 506 -14.44 10.51 5.47
CA LEU A 506 -15.65 9.76 5.08
C LEU A 506 -16.94 10.27 5.74
N PHE A 507 -16.90 10.63 7.03
CA PHE A 507 -18.05 11.16 7.77
C PHE A 507 -18.12 12.68 7.76
N ASN A 508 -17.35 13.36 6.90
CA ASN A 508 -17.38 14.80 6.78
C ASN A 508 -18.35 15.25 5.66
N PRO A 509 -19.60 15.61 5.99
CA PRO A 509 -20.58 16.02 4.98
C PRO A 509 -20.22 17.35 4.29
N ALA A 510 -19.41 18.20 4.93
CA ALA A 510 -19.00 19.47 4.36
C ALA A 510 -18.06 19.29 3.16
N LEU A 511 -17.33 18.18 3.13
CA LEU A 511 -16.50 17.78 2.00
C LEU A 511 -17.38 17.26 0.85
N TRP A 512 -18.21 16.24 1.13
CA TRP A 512 -18.91 15.50 0.09
C TRP A 512 -20.13 16.21 -0.50
N ILE A 513 -20.74 17.18 0.17
CA ILE A 513 -21.84 17.95 -0.43
C ILE A 513 -21.42 18.76 -1.67
N ARG A 514 -20.10 18.98 -1.84
CA ARG A 514 -19.50 19.70 -2.99
C ARG A 514 -19.23 18.81 -4.20
N SER A 515 -19.15 17.48 -4.01
CA SER A 515 -18.86 16.54 -5.09
C SER A 515 -20.08 16.28 -5.97
N GLY A 516 -19.84 15.68 -7.14
CA GLY A 516 -20.94 15.27 -8.03
C GLY A 516 -21.85 14.23 -7.38
N ILE A 517 -23.15 14.25 -7.72
CA ILE A 517 -24.17 13.33 -7.18
C ILE A 517 -23.78 11.84 -7.26
N PRO A 518 -23.18 11.33 -8.37
CA PRO A 518 -22.75 9.94 -8.42
C PRO A 518 -21.74 9.57 -7.32
N VAL A 519 -20.84 10.50 -6.97
CA VAL A 519 -19.83 10.31 -5.91
C VAL A 519 -20.50 10.24 -4.54
N GLN A 520 -21.45 11.15 -4.27
CA GLN A 520 -22.21 11.16 -3.02
C GLN A 520 -23.02 9.86 -2.83
N LEU A 521 -23.74 9.43 -3.87
CA LEU A 521 -24.50 8.17 -3.85
C LEU A 521 -23.58 6.97 -3.63
N ARG A 522 -22.42 6.91 -4.31
CA ARG A 522 -21.47 5.81 -4.12
C ARG A 522 -20.94 5.77 -2.68
N LEU A 523 -20.55 6.91 -2.10
CA LEU A 523 -20.06 6.97 -0.72
C LEU A 523 -21.10 6.45 0.27
N TYR A 524 -22.32 7.02 0.27
CA TYR A 524 -23.32 6.64 1.25
C TYR A 524 -23.87 5.24 1.02
N SER A 525 -23.94 4.77 -0.23
CA SER A 525 -24.25 3.37 -0.52
C SER A 525 -23.20 2.43 0.06
N TYR A 526 -21.91 2.72 -0.12
CA TYR A 526 -20.81 1.94 0.45
C TYR A 526 -20.88 1.88 1.98
N LEU A 527 -21.07 3.03 2.64
CA LEU A 527 -21.23 3.10 4.10
C LEU A 527 -22.41 2.22 4.58
N ALA A 528 -23.51 2.22 3.82
CA ALA A 528 -24.73 1.51 4.17
C ALA A 528 -24.79 0.04 3.71
N THR A 529 -23.80 -0.52 3.02
CA THR A 529 -23.90 -1.91 2.52
C THR A 529 -22.60 -2.70 2.64
N GLU A 530 -21.46 -2.07 2.36
CA GLU A 530 -20.15 -2.75 2.32
C GLU A 530 -19.33 -2.46 3.58
N PHE A 531 -19.41 -1.24 4.13
CA PHE A 531 -18.56 -0.80 5.23
C PHE A 531 -18.79 -1.59 6.54
N LEU A 532 -20.03 -2.00 6.78
CA LEU A 532 -20.43 -2.68 8.03
C LEU A 532 -20.36 -4.21 7.95
N THR A 533 -20.13 -4.79 6.77
CA THR A 533 -20.03 -6.24 6.58
C THR A 533 -18.61 -6.77 6.81
N ASP A 534 -17.60 -5.90 6.81
CA ASP A 534 -16.22 -6.23 7.15
C ASP A 534 -16.05 -6.41 8.69
N THR A 535 -15.55 -7.56 9.12
CA THR A 535 -15.41 -7.98 10.53
C THR A 535 -14.50 -7.05 11.36
N HIS A 536 -13.49 -6.46 10.73
CA HIS A 536 -12.60 -5.51 11.40
C HIS A 536 -13.27 -4.14 11.59
N MET A 537 -14.03 -3.70 10.59
CA MET A 537 -14.83 -2.47 10.65
C MET A 537 -16.01 -2.61 11.62
N HIS A 538 -16.59 -3.80 11.71
CA HIS A 538 -17.61 -4.16 12.70
C HIS A 538 -17.09 -3.94 14.13
N THR A 539 -15.87 -4.39 14.43
CA THR A 539 -15.26 -4.26 15.76
C THR A 539 -14.91 -2.81 16.08
N LEU A 540 -14.36 -2.05 15.11
CA LEU A 540 -14.04 -0.63 15.30
C LEU A 540 -15.31 0.22 15.50
N ASN A 541 -16.36 -0.03 14.72
CA ASN A 541 -17.61 0.71 14.84
C ASN A 541 -18.41 0.32 16.09
N ALA A 542 -18.27 -0.91 16.60
CA ALA A 542 -18.83 -1.27 17.91
C ALA A 542 -18.28 -0.38 19.04
N VAL A 543 -17.01 0.06 18.94
CA VAL A 543 -16.36 0.98 19.91
C VAL A 543 -16.76 2.45 19.67
N ARG A 544 -17.13 2.82 18.44
CA ARG A 544 -17.41 4.22 18.04
C ARG A 544 -18.87 4.55 17.73
N ARG A 545 -19.78 3.60 17.99
CA ARG A 545 -21.16 3.59 17.48
C ARG A 545 -21.92 4.89 17.74
N VAL A 546 -21.93 5.36 18.98
CA VAL A 546 -22.63 6.57 19.41
C VAL A 546 -22.18 7.79 18.61
N SER A 547 -20.86 7.98 18.48
CA SER A 547 -20.27 9.09 17.73
C SER A 547 -20.66 9.03 16.25
N SER A 548 -20.60 7.85 15.64
CA SER A 548 -20.97 7.66 14.23
C SER A 548 -22.45 7.95 13.99
N VAL A 549 -23.35 7.48 14.87
CA VAL A 549 -24.79 7.77 14.78
C VAL A 549 -25.05 9.26 14.91
N LEU A 550 -24.47 9.92 15.92
CA LEU A 550 -24.62 11.36 16.13
C LEU A 550 -24.14 12.19 14.93
N GLN A 551 -22.97 11.87 14.40
CA GLN A 551 -22.39 12.57 13.24
C GLN A 551 -23.24 12.35 11.98
N THR A 552 -23.74 11.14 11.77
CA THR A 552 -24.60 10.78 10.63
C THR A 552 -25.95 11.50 10.69
N LEU A 553 -26.55 11.61 11.89
CA LEU A 553 -27.78 12.39 12.09
C LEU A 553 -27.54 13.90 11.91
N HIS A 554 -26.38 14.41 12.33
CA HIS A 554 -25.97 15.79 12.05
C HIS A 554 -25.87 16.03 10.53
N THR A 555 -25.31 15.09 9.76
CA THR A 555 -25.28 15.16 8.29
C THR A 555 -26.67 15.30 7.69
N LEU A 556 -27.63 14.47 8.11
CA LEU A 556 -29.02 14.58 7.67
C LEU A 556 -29.68 15.90 8.06
N LYS A 557 -29.43 16.37 9.29
CA LYS A 557 -30.08 17.57 9.85
C LYS A 557 -29.62 18.86 9.19
N TYR A 558 -28.32 18.99 8.89
CA TYR A 558 -27.74 20.27 8.46
C TYR A 558 -27.41 20.34 6.97
N TYR A 559 -27.15 19.22 6.29
CA TYR A 559 -26.66 19.20 4.91
C TYR A 559 -27.69 18.65 3.92
N TYR A 560 -28.31 17.50 4.22
CA TYR A 560 -29.24 16.81 3.32
C TYR A 560 -30.70 16.98 3.74
N TRP A 561 -31.21 18.20 3.77
CA TRP A 561 -32.61 18.52 4.10
C TRP A 561 -33.49 18.52 2.85
N VAL A 562 -34.77 18.11 2.95
CA VAL A 562 -35.70 18.12 1.80
C VAL A 562 -36.37 19.49 1.68
N VAL A 563 -36.67 20.11 2.82
CA VAL A 563 -37.24 21.48 2.91
C VAL A 563 -36.34 22.32 3.82
N ASN A 564 -36.13 23.59 3.45
CA ASN A 564 -35.21 24.46 4.20
C ASN A 564 -35.64 24.53 5.69
N PRO A 565 -34.79 24.07 6.63
CA PRO A 565 -35.20 23.90 8.02
C PRO A 565 -35.26 25.22 8.79
N ARG A 566 -34.68 26.32 8.27
CA ARG A 566 -34.61 27.62 8.95
C ARG A 566 -35.99 28.17 9.32
N ASN A 567 -36.98 27.98 8.45
CA ASN A 567 -38.32 28.53 8.61
C ASN A 567 -39.19 27.72 9.60
N LYS A 568 -38.83 26.46 9.90
CA LYS A 568 -39.66 25.54 10.69
C LYS A 568 -39.04 25.13 12.02
N SER A 569 -37.72 24.97 12.08
CA SER A 569 -37.00 24.44 13.25
C SER A 569 -35.87 25.34 13.76
N GLY A 570 -35.69 26.52 13.16
CA GLY A 570 -34.62 27.46 13.52
C GLY A 570 -33.20 26.96 13.21
N VAL A 571 -33.08 25.81 12.56
CA VAL A 571 -31.79 25.21 12.18
C VAL A 571 -31.24 25.94 10.95
N THR A 572 -30.02 26.47 11.05
CA THR A 572 -29.33 27.07 9.91
C THR A 572 -28.74 25.97 9.02
N PRO A 573 -29.22 25.79 7.78
CA PRO A 573 -28.65 24.81 6.86
C PRO A 573 -27.19 25.12 6.52
N LYS A 574 -26.41 24.07 6.26
CA LYS A 574 -24.99 24.14 5.86
C LYS A 574 -24.83 23.61 4.43
N GLY A 575 -23.75 24.03 3.75
CA GLY A 575 -23.45 23.59 2.39
C GLY A 575 -24.28 24.27 1.29
N LEU A 576 -24.93 25.40 1.59
CA LEU A 576 -25.66 26.23 0.62
C LEU A 576 -24.74 26.86 -0.44
N ASP A 577 -23.46 26.97 -0.12
CA ASP A 577 -22.37 27.45 -0.95
C ASP A 577 -21.87 26.38 -1.96
N SER A 578 -22.43 25.17 -1.94
CA SER A 578 -22.06 24.13 -2.90
C SER A 578 -22.61 24.44 -4.30
N PRO A 579 -21.76 24.45 -5.34
CA PRO A 579 -22.20 24.65 -6.73
C PRO A 579 -23.06 23.49 -7.25
N ASN A 580 -22.99 22.31 -6.61
CA ASN A 580 -23.71 21.10 -6.99
C ASN A 580 -24.78 20.71 -5.98
N LEU A 581 -25.63 21.66 -5.58
CA LEU A 581 -26.72 21.36 -4.65
C LEU A 581 -27.59 20.22 -5.23
N PRO A 582 -27.76 19.10 -4.51
CA PRO A 582 -28.50 17.95 -5.03
C PRO A 582 -29.96 18.29 -5.34
N SER A 583 -30.52 17.71 -6.40
CA SER A 583 -31.96 17.82 -6.68
C SER A 583 -32.77 17.17 -5.56
N GLN A 584 -34.05 17.52 -5.43
CA GLN A 584 -34.89 16.92 -4.39
C GLN A 584 -34.94 15.38 -4.49
N VAL A 585 -34.90 14.82 -5.70
CA VAL A 585 -34.86 13.36 -5.93
C VAL A 585 -33.53 12.77 -5.45
N ASP A 586 -32.42 13.43 -5.74
CA ASP A 586 -31.09 12.97 -5.32
C ASP A 586 -30.92 13.06 -3.81
N ILE A 587 -31.44 14.13 -3.18
CA ILE A 587 -31.49 14.28 -1.72
C ILE A 587 -32.22 13.10 -1.10
N LEU A 588 -33.38 12.70 -1.64
CA LEU A 588 -34.13 11.55 -1.13
C LEU A 588 -33.33 10.25 -1.22
N SER A 589 -32.66 10.01 -2.35
CA SER A 589 -31.79 8.85 -2.56
C SER A 589 -30.61 8.81 -1.57
N VAL A 590 -29.89 9.93 -1.42
CA VAL A 590 -28.78 10.04 -0.47
C VAL A 590 -29.26 9.83 0.97
N ARG A 591 -30.38 10.47 1.35
CA ARG A 591 -30.98 10.30 2.68
C ARG A 591 -31.39 8.86 2.95
N ALA A 592 -31.92 8.14 1.96
CA ALA A 592 -32.28 6.75 2.11
C ALA A 592 -31.08 5.88 2.50
N TYR A 593 -29.92 6.08 1.83
CA TYR A 593 -28.68 5.39 2.20
C TYR A 593 -28.16 5.80 3.58
N ILE A 594 -28.19 7.09 3.91
CA ILE A 594 -27.74 7.56 5.23
C ILE A 594 -28.61 6.96 6.35
N LEU A 595 -29.94 6.92 6.17
CA LEU A 595 -30.86 6.31 7.12
C LEU A 595 -30.68 4.78 7.21
N LEU A 596 -30.39 4.12 6.08
CA LEU A 596 -30.05 2.70 6.06
C LEU A 596 -28.77 2.43 6.86
N PHE A 597 -27.76 3.29 6.73
CA PHE A 597 -26.52 3.21 7.51
C PHE A 597 -26.77 3.36 9.01
N VAL A 598 -27.57 4.36 9.44
CA VAL A 598 -27.97 4.51 10.86
C VAL A 598 -28.70 3.27 11.36
N LYS A 599 -29.65 2.75 10.58
CA LYS A 599 -30.39 1.53 10.93
C LYS A 599 -29.43 0.35 11.16
N GLN A 600 -28.47 0.15 10.26
CA GLN A 600 -27.51 -0.95 10.39
C GLN A 600 -26.59 -0.77 11.59
N LEU A 601 -26.04 0.43 11.82
CA LEU A 601 -25.24 0.74 13.02
C LEU A 601 -25.99 0.38 14.32
N VAL A 602 -27.27 0.74 14.37
CA VAL A 602 -28.14 0.44 15.52
C VAL A 602 -28.39 -1.05 15.70
N LEU A 603 -28.58 -1.80 14.61
CA LEU A 603 -28.84 -3.24 14.65
C LEU A 603 -27.60 -4.08 14.99
N LEU A 604 -26.39 -3.55 14.79
CA LEU A 604 -25.13 -4.28 15.00
C LEU A 604 -24.72 -4.47 16.46
N GLY A 605 -25.31 -3.73 17.40
CA GLY A 605 -24.93 -3.77 18.81
C GLY A 605 -25.99 -4.42 19.71
N ASN A 606 -25.62 -4.61 20.98
CA ASN A 606 -26.48 -5.21 22.00
C ASN A 606 -27.55 -4.21 22.50
N GLY A 607 -28.45 -3.82 21.62
CA GLY A 607 -29.51 -2.85 21.90
C GLY A 607 -29.13 -1.40 21.56
N LEU A 608 -30.06 -0.49 21.86
CA LEU A 608 -29.95 0.93 21.55
C LEU A 608 -29.40 1.68 22.76
N GLN A 609 -28.32 2.44 22.61
CA GLN A 609 -27.77 3.24 23.71
C GLN A 609 -28.61 4.52 23.93
N GLU A 610 -28.55 5.06 25.14
CA GLU A 610 -29.38 6.21 25.54
C GLU A 610 -29.10 7.45 24.68
N ASP A 611 -27.83 7.78 24.47
CA ASP A 611 -27.40 8.92 23.63
C ASP A 611 -27.85 8.77 22.17
N GLU A 612 -27.80 7.55 21.63
CA GLU A 612 -28.25 7.24 20.26
C GLU A 612 -29.75 7.41 20.14
N LEU A 613 -30.51 6.89 21.10
CA LEU A 613 -31.96 7.01 21.16
C LEU A 613 -32.37 8.48 21.25
N GLN A 614 -31.73 9.25 22.15
CA GLN A 614 -31.96 10.68 22.29
C GLN A 614 -31.69 11.43 20.98
N ALA A 615 -30.58 11.11 20.29
CA ALA A 615 -30.24 11.72 19.02
C ALA A 615 -31.26 11.41 17.92
N ILE A 616 -31.68 10.15 17.81
CA ILE A 616 -32.69 9.70 16.84
C ILE A 616 -34.02 10.39 17.11
N LEU A 617 -34.46 10.43 18.38
CA LEU A 617 -35.70 11.11 18.77
C LEU A 617 -35.65 12.61 18.47
N ASN A 618 -34.54 13.28 18.81
CA ASN A 618 -34.32 14.70 18.48
C ASN A 618 -34.34 14.96 16.98
N TYR A 619 -33.79 14.04 16.18
CA TYR A 619 -33.84 14.16 14.73
C TYR A 619 -35.26 14.00 14.20
N LEU A 620 -36.01 13.00 14.69
CA LEU A 620 -37.40 12.76 14.31
C LEU A 620 -38.33 13.93 14.66
N THR A 621 -38.13 14.57 15.81
CA THR A 621 -38.92 15.75 16.19
C THR A 621 -38.62 16.97 15.33
N VAL A 622 -37.39 17.11 14.80
CA VAL A 622 -37.01 18.18 13.87
C VAL A 622 -37.46 17.92 12.43
N MET A 623 -37.53 16.66 12.01
CA MET A 623 -37.78 16.21 10.63
C MET A 623 -39.26 16.25 10.18
N ASN A 624 -40.13 17.01 10.85
CA ASN A 624 -41.55 17.08 10.54
C ASN A 624 -41.83 17.90 9.24
N GLU A 625 -41.33 17.40 8.12
CA GLU A 625 -41.41 18.06 6.81
C GLU A 625 -42.81 17.86 6.16
N HIS A 626 -43.54 16.78 6.48
CA HIS A 626 -44.88 16.46 5.95
C HIS A 626 -45.79 15.66 6.93
N PRO A 627 -46.80 16.30 7.56
CA PRO A 627 -47.76 15.63 8.46
C PRO A 627 -48.54 14.47 7.81
N SER A 628 -48.81 14.56 6.51
CA SER A 628 -49.57 13.59 5.73
C SER A 628 -48.89 12.22 5.60
N SER A 629 -47.55 12.18 5.60
CA SER A 629 -46.78 10.93 5.61
C SER A 629 -46.46 10.42 7.01
N LEU A 630 -46.48 11.30 8.02
CA LEU A 630 -46.14 10.97 9.40
C LEU A 630 -47.18 10.01 10.01
N ILE A 631 -48.47 10.31 9.85
CA ILE A 631 -49.56 9.56 10.50
C ILE A 631 -49.57 8.09 10.03
N PRO A 632 -49.57 7.77 8.71
CA PRO A 632 -49.52 6.38 8.25
C PRO A 632 -48.24 5.64 8.66
N ALA A 633 -47.10 6.34 8.70
CA ALA A 633 -45.84 5.77 9.13
C ALA A 633 -45.84 5.46 10.64
N PHE A 634 -46.38 6.37 11.46
CA PHE A 634 -46.52 6.20 12.91
C PHE A 634 -47.46 5.02 13.22
N ASP A 635 -48.57 4.91 12.50
CA ASP A 635 -49.53 3.82 12.65
C ASP A 635 -48.96 2.46 12.24
N SER A 636 -48.36 2.36 11.04
CA SER A 636 -47.78 1.12 10.52
C SER A 636 -46.61 0.57 11.35
N LYS A 637 -46.01 1.40 12.21
CA LYS A 637 -44.92 1.03 13.12
C LYS A 637 -45.33 0.99 14.59
N HIS A 638 -46.63 1.04 14.89
CA HIS A 638 -47.16 1.08 16.26
C HIS A 638 -46.52 2.19 17.13
N GLY A 639 -46.31 3.37 16.55
CA GLY A 639 -45.58 4.50 17.16
C GLY A 639 -46.14 4.94 18.51
N VAL A 640 -47.46 4.85 18.71
CA VAL A 640 -48.11 5.15 20.00
C VAL A 640 -47.61 4.22 21.08
N ARG A 641 -47.59 2.91 20.83
CA ARG A 641 -47.07 1.91 21.76
C ARG A 641 -45.58 2.13 22.06
N VAL A 642 -44.81 2.55 21.06
CA VAL A 642 -43.39 2.90 21.23
C VAL A 642 -43.24 4.14 22.13
N ALA A 643 -44.02 5.20 21.90
CA ALA A 643 -44.00 6.42 22.72
C ALA A 643 -44.32 6.10 24.19
N PHE A 644 -45.37 5.32 24.46
CA PHE A 644 -45.72 4.89 25.81
C PHE A 644 -44.66 3.99 26.48
N LYS A 645 -43.94 3.19 25.71
CA LYS A 645 -42.79 2.43 26.22
C LYS A 645 -41.62 3.36 26.59
N LEU A 646 -41.35 4.37 25.76
CA LEU A 646 -40.29 5.36 26.00
C LEU A 646 -40.57 6.30 27.18
N LEU A 647 -41.85 6.59 27.45
CA LEU A 647 -42.27 7.36 28.64
C LEU A 647 -41.91 6.66 29.96
N GLY A 648 -41.68 5.35 29.96
CA GLY A 648 -41.16 4.62 31.11
C GLY A 648 -39.64 4.73 31.32
N SER A 649 -38.90 5.41 30.42
CA SER A 649 -37.45 5.58 30.53
C SER A 649 -37.06 6.32 31.80
N SER A 650 -35.92 5.97 32.42
CA SER A 650 -35.31 6.73 33.53
C SER A 650 -34.82 8.11 33.10
N SER A 651 -34.52 8.28 31.81
CA SER A 651 -34.03 9.53 31.21
C SER A 651 -35.15 10.53 30.96
N GLU A 652 -35.08 11.68 31.64
CA GLU A 652 -36.06 12.75 31.48
C GLU A 652 -36.11 13.30 30.05
N VAL A 653 -34.96 13.41 29.39
CA VAL A 653 -34.89 13.92 28.01
C VAL A 653 -35.59 12.99 27.03
N ILE A 654 -35.44 11.66 27.19
CA ILE A 654 -36.15 10.67 26.37
C ILE A 654 -37.66 10.75 26.62
N ARG A 655 -38.09 10.85 27.89
CA ARG A 655 -39.51 11.02 28.23
C ARG A 655 -40.09 12.26 27.57
N LEU A 656 -39.39 13.39 27.65
CA LEU A 656 -39.81 14.66 27.05
C LEU A 656 -39.91 14.57 25.52
N GLN A 657 -38.94 13.95 24.85
CA GLN A 657 -38.98 13.78 23.40
C GLN A 657 -40.07 12.80 22.95
N ALA A 658 -40.31 11.72 23.71
CA ALA A 658 -41.41 10.79 23.45
C ALA A 658 -42.77 11.48 23.60
N LEU A 659 -42.91 12.35 24.61
CA LEU A 659 -44.12 13.14 24.83
C LEU A 659 -44.35 14.15 23.70
N LYS A 660 -43.32 14.87 23.26
CA LYS A 660 -43.39 15.76 22.10
C LYS A 660 -43.76 15.02 20.83
N LEU A 661 -43.17 13.84 20.59
CA LEU A 661 -43.48 13.01 19.43
C LEU A 661 -44.95 12.56 19.43
N LEU A 662 -45.48 12.18 20.60
CA LEU A 662 -46.89 11.87 20.78
C LEU A 662 -47.78 13.10 20.56
N GLY A 663 -47.41 14.24 21.13
CA GLY A 663 -48.08 15.53 20.95
C GLY A 663 -48.17 15.93 19.47
N PHE A 664 -47.08 15.82 18.72
CA PHE A 664 -47.07 16.10 17.28
C PHE A 664 -47.95 15.16 16.46
N PHE A 665 -47.90 13.85 16.74
CA PHE A 665 -48.76 12.87 16.08
C PHE A 665 -50.23 13.21 16.31
N LEU A 666 -50.60 13.53 17.55
CA LEU A 666 -51.96 13.92 17.89
C LEU A 666 -52.32 15.25 17.22
N ALA A 667 -51.50 16.31 17.36
CA ALA A 667 -51.74 17.62 16.76
C ALA A 667 -51.99 17.56 15.24
N SER A 668 -51.32 16.63 14.55
CA SER A 668 -51.48 16.42 13.10
C SER A 668 -52.68 15.52 12.73
N SER A 669 -53.25 14.80 13.69
CA SER A 669 -54.33 13.83 13.47
C SER A 669 -55.73 14.46 13.54
N THR A 670 -56.69 13.87 12.82
CA THR A 670 -58.10 14.26 12.91
C THR A 670 -58.67 13.97 14.30
N HIS A 671 -59.71 14.70 14.70
CA HIS A 671 -60.35 14.52 16.00
C HIS A 671 -60.82 13.07 16.25
N LYS A 672 -61.43 12.44 15.23
CA LYS A 672 -61.83 11.03 15.28
C LYS A 672 -60.61 10.11 15.50
N ARG A 673 -59.50 10.37 14.80
CA ARG A 673 -58.30 9.54 14.92
C ARG A 673 -57.65 9.68 16.31
N LYS A 674 -57.60 10.89 16.87
CA LYS A 674 -57.15 11.12 18.26
C LYS A 674 -57.97 10.29 19.25
N TYR A 675 -59.30 10.33 19.11
CA TYR A 675 -60.23 9.57 19.93
C TYR A 675 -59.97 8.07 19.80
N ASP A 676 -59.93 7.55 18.57
CA ASP A 676 -59.75 6.12 18.27
C ASP A 676 -58.38 5.56 18.72
N VAL A 677 -57.39 6.42 18.92
CA VAL A 677 -56.04 6.01 19.34
C VAL A 677 -55.84 6.13 20.84
N MET A 678 -56.28 7.25 21.45
CA MET A 678 -55.96 7.56 22.85
C MET A 678 -57.01 7.07 23.85
N ASN A 679 -58.27 6.92 23.44
CA ASN A 679 -59.34 6.47 24.35
C ASN A 679 -59.37 4.96 24.57
N PRO A 680 -59.16 4.10 23.55
CA PRO A 680 -59.05 2.67 23.78
C PRO A 680 -57.90 2.37 24.75
N HIS A 681 -58.12 1.47 25.71
CA HIS A 681 -57.14 1.08 26.74
C HIS A 681 -56.74 2.20 27.73
N ASN A 682 -57.53 3.28 27.87
CA ASN A 682 -57.30 4.35 28.84
C ASN A 682 -55.88 4.96 28.77
N LEU A 683 -55.38 5.23 27.56
CA LEU A 683 -53.99 5.69 27.38
C LEU A 683 -53.72 7.04 28.04
N TYR A 684 -54.73 7.90 28.23
CA TYR A 684 -54.57 9.12 29.03
C TYR A 684 -54.24 8.83 30.51
N THR A 685 -54.85 7.82 31.11
CA THR A 685 -54.54 7.37 32.47
C THR A 685 -53.14 6.74 32.52
N LEU A 686 -52.84 5.89 31.54
CA LEU A 686 -51.51 5.28 31.41
C LEU A 686 -50.42 6.35 31.21
N LEU A 687 -50.73 7.47 30.55
CA LEU A 687 -49.79 8.57 30.33
C LEU A 687 -49.41 9.22 31.67
N ALA A 688 -50.42 9.48 32.51
CA ALA A 688 -50.21 10.00 33.87
C ALA A 688 -49.40 9.02 34.72
N GLU A 689 -49.76 7.72 34.72
CA GLU A 689 -49.03 6.68 35.44
C GLU A 689 -47.56 6.61 35.00
N ARG A 690 -47.29 6.65 33.69
CA ARG A 690 -45.93 6.57 33.14
C ARG A 690 -45.08 7.78 33.49
N LEU A 691 -45.65 8.98 33.50
CA LEU A 691 -44.95 10.21 33.89
C LEU A 691 -44.63 10.24 35.39
N LEU A 692 -45.48 9.63 36.22
CA LEU A 692 -45.32 9.54 37.67
C LEU A 692 -44.43 8.37 38.13
N LEU A 693 -43.91 7.53 37.21
CA LEU A 693 -43.04 6.39 37.54
C LEU A 693 -41.72 6.78 38.21
N HIS A 694 -41.23 8.01 37.98
CA HIS A 694 -39.96 8.51 38.51
C HIS A 694 -40.25 9.78 39.35
N ASP A 695 -40.09 9.73 40.68
CA ASP A 695 -40.75 10.63 41.63
C ASP A 695 -40.21 12.09 41.73
N GLN A 696 -41.11 12.99 42.14
CA GLN A 696 -41.11 14.43 42.53
C GLN A 696 -40.56 15.55 41.63
N ALA A 697 -39.71 15.32 40.63
CA ALA A 697 -39.29 16.37 39.66
C ALA A 697 -39.91 16.20 38.25
N ALA A 698 -40.85 15.27 38.09
CA ALA A 698 -41.37 14.81 36.79
C ALA A 698 -42.18 15.86 36.00
N LEU A 699 -42.72 16.88 36.67
CA LEU A 699 -43.55 17.94 36.08
C LEU A 699 -42.79 19.26 36.10
N ASN A 700 -41.76 19.36 35.27
CA ASN A 700 -41.08 20.63 35.01
C ASN A 700 -41.72 21.37 33.82
N LEU A 701 -41.38 22.65 33.67
CA LEU A 701 -41.94 23.52 32.64
C LEU A 701 -41.85 22.91 31.20
N PRO A 702 -40.74 22.27 30.80
CA PRO A 702 -40.68 21.57 29.51
C PRO A 702 -41.71 20.44 29.34
N VAL A 703 -41.91 19.59 30.35
CA VAL A 703 -42.90 18.50 30.33
C VAL A 703 -44.31 19.06 30.31
N TYR A 704 -44.59 20.11 31.08
CA TYR A 704 -45.87 20.81 31.07
C TYR A 704 -46.21 21.37 29.68
N ASN A 705 -45.25 22.06 29.03
CA ASN A 705 -45.43 22.59 27.68
C ASN A 705 -45.71 21.48 26.65
N ALA A 706 -45.01 20.33 26.76
CA ALA A 706 -45.24 19.20 25.89
C ALA A 706 -46.59 18.49 26.15
N LEU A 707 -47.07 18.47 27.40
CA LEU A 707 -48.39 17.93 27.75
C LEU A 707 -49.52 18.77 27.14
N PHE A 708 -49.36 20.10 27.10
CA PHE A 708 -50.33 21.00 26.48
C PHE A 708 -50.58 20.66 25.00
N GLU A 709 -49.55 20.21 24.28
CA GLU A 709 -49.67 19.76 22.87
C GLU A 709 -50.36 18.40 22.72
N VAL A 710 -50.39 17.57 23.77
CA VAL A 710 -51.01 16.23 23.80
C VAL A 710 -52.48 16.30 24.20
N THR A 711 -52.85 17.27 25.05
CA THR A 711 -54.23 17.42 25.52
C THR A 711 -55.14 17.89 24.39
N PRO A 712 -56.32 17.27 24.22
CA PRO A 712 -57.33 17.81 23.33
C PRO A 712 -57.80 19.16 23.87
N GLY A 713 -57.67 20.22 23.07
CA GLY A 713 -58.58 21.35 23.17
C GLY A 713 -59.98 20.92 22.79
#